data_AF-A0A9D2A8Z2-F1
#
_entry.id   AF-A0A9D2A8Z2-F1
#
_cell.length_a   1.000
_cell.length_b   1.000
_cell.length_c   1.000
_cell.angle_alpha   90.00
_cell.angle_beta   90.00
_cell.angle_gamma   90.00
#
_symmetry.space_group_name_H-M   'P 1'
#
loop_
_entity.id
_entity.type
_entity.pdbx_description
1 polymer ?
#
loop_
_entity_poly.entity_id
_entity_poly.type
_entity_poly.pdbx_seq_one_letter_code
_entity_poly.pdbx_strand_id
1 'polypeptide(L)'
;MTIEELRIHGVGGSSGADLLGVASADDVVVVGEGRETVFYARRADRSVEGYVWGRLTSNRLLQPLWVLLLPFTLINVAGWAHHPFFTQASGGRRGSAVDPAAQPDSGAQPVPGAVPWRISMTRGSVHAAAALLTASCTVWAAIILVDIIGYRWLATAMEGAQDLSGEVARTVGVGIGVVALVAAGVIAGLLSRSSRAALSSIDIDPETARPVRRRSRWGARENLSDTGFFAHTGSSRALLAWHLGTVAGVGAALVWKAVASWGEPALGFGEVFLVIGLLQFVVIILLAALTWDLFFLPAAAVTLAIALTNGVFSGVTMLLTRLFADPESQWGPEMALVESFVLTLAAWVLAAAVWALHWASRGSAAELPPRMSAPAEMLDGVAPDFRRKIAWIRGLAAGAHRAPQLVVLLAGLFVLSSGIAVLLRFDPAGDLERWLAPPEEGLLTSLASIVLPGLVIAAAAIVWFSTWHKGLRRGVGIIWDVLTFWPRRFHPMAIRPYTERAVPECRARIVRHTEGREGLLISAHSQGAVIAFAALAALPPEQIRRSALLSYGNPLRTLYAQVFPAYLGALDQQRLLGNLAAGGGQWINLYRLTDAIGGPAFKSPFGSESHRPAVTADGRRIVWPGGESPGVDVEVPDPAEGQGSGWAARDEPETVESLRPAWTGLCGHSYYEREELFKKAVVV
;
A
#
# COMPACT_ATOMS: atom_id res chain seq x y z
N MET A 1 -12.48 3.19 36.51
CA MET A 1 -13.20 3.72 35.33
C MET A 1 -13.05 2.73 34.20
N THR A 2 -14.19 2.24 33.72
CA THR A 2 -14.29 1.30 32.60
C THR A 2 -14.23 2.12 31.31
N ILE A 3 -13.39 1.70 30.38
CA ILE A 3 -13.35 2.25 29.02
C ILE A 3 -14.40 1.46 28.24
N GLU A 4 -15.31 2.16 27.60
CA GLU A 4 -16.41 1.59 26.83
C GLU A 4 -16.11 1.69 25.33
N GLU A 5 -15.39 2.73 24.89
CA GLU A 5 -15.08 2.94 23.46
C GLU A 5 -13.58 3.23 23.22
N LEU A 6 -12.98 2.55 22.25
CA LEU A 6 -11.66 2.82 21.68
C LEU A 6 -11.77 3.29 20.23
N ARG A 7 -11.41 4.55 19.96
CA ARG A 7 -11.43 5.19 18.64
C ARG A 7 -10.07 5.13 17.95
N ILE A 8 -10.05 4.74 16.69
CA ILE A 8 -8.84 4.63 15.87
C ILE A 8 -9.05 5.39 14.56
N HIS A 9 -8.25 6.44 14.33
CA HIS A 9 -8.38 7.30 13.17
C HIS A 9 -7.74 6.70 11.89
N GLY A 10 -8.10 7.27 10.73
CA GLY A 10 -7.52 6.95 9.42
C GLY A 10 -6.25 7.74 9.04
N VAL A 11 -5.88 7.71 7.77
CA VAL A 11 -4.63 8.34 7.29
C VAL A 11 -4.64 9.87 7.43
N GLY A 12 -3.50 10.44 7.82
CA GLY A 12 -3.30 11.90 7.92
C GLY A 12 -3.49 12.47 9.33
N GLY A 13 -4.00 11.66 10.27
CA GLY A 13 -4.15 12.02 11.67
C GLY A 13 -5.38 12.90 11.94
N SER A 14 -6.05 12.62 13.05
CA SER A 14 -6.95 13.55 13.73
C SER A 14 -6.21 14.11 14.95
N SER A 15 -6.48 15.35 15.36
CA SER A 15 -6.03 15.78 16.68
C SER A 15 -6.68 14.89 17.75
N GLY A 16 -6.08 14.79 18.93
CA GLY A 16 -6.71 14.04 20.04
C GLY A 16 -8.13 14.55 20.32
N ALA A 17 -8.34 15.86 20.20
CA ALA A 17 -9.64 16.50 20.35
C ALA A 17 -10.63 16.08 19.25
N ASP A 18 -10.23 16.18 17.97
CA ASP A 18 -11.07 15.79 16.83
C ASP A 18 -11.47 14.31 16.88
N LEU A 19 -10.52 13.42 17.22
CA LEU A 19 -10.78 11.99 17.33
C LEU A 19 -11.80 11.67 18.43
N LEU A 20 -11.69 12.38 19.55
CA LEU A 20 -12.59 12.22 20.69
C LEU A 20 -13.87 13.05 20.54
N GLY A 21 -14.01 13.86 19.49
CA GLY A 21 -15.19 14.71 19.26
C GLY A 21 -15.36 15.80 20.32
N VAL A 22 -14.27 16.36 20.86
CA VAL A 22 -14.30 17.48 21.81
C VAL A 22 -13.78 18.76 21.17
N ALA A 23 -14.25 19.91 21.65
CA ALA A 23 -14.00 21.20 21.01
C ALA A 23 -12.56 21.71 21.20
N SER A 24 -11.95 21.46 22.36
CA SER A 24 -10.60 21.94 22.69
C SER A 24 -9.61 20.81 22.97
N ALA A 25 -8.33 21.08 22.70
CA ALA A 25 -7.22 20.23 23.13
C ALA A 25 -7.06 20.21 24.67
N ASP A 26 -7.59 21.21 25.37
CA ASP A 26 -7.60 21.20 26.84
C ASP A 26 -8.58 20.18 27.40
N ASP A 27 -9.58 19.76 26.62
CA ASP A 27 -10.59 18.77 27.02
C ASP A 27 -10.11 17.33 26.85
N VAL A 28 -8.86 17.13 26.41
CA VAL A 28 -8.24 15.81 26.32
C VAL A 28 -7.11 15.65 27.34
N VAL A 29 -6.89 14.41 27.77
CA VAL A 29 -5.78 14.03 28.64
C VAL A 29 -5.03 12.85 28.05
N VAL A 30 -3.72 12.84 28.21
CA VAL A 30 -2.89 11.71 27.79
C VAL A 30 -3.05 10.57 28.79
N VAL A 31 -3.42 9.39 28.31
CA VAL A 31 -3.62 8.16 29.12
C VAL A 31 -2.66 7.03 28.75
N GLY A 32 -1.77 7.28 27.79
CA GLY A 32 -0.69 6.40 27.38
C GLY A 32 0.14 7.05 26.28
N GLU A 33 1.44 6.81 26.27
CA GLU A 33 2.35 7.32 25.23
C GLU A 33 3.24 6.20 24.69
N GLY A 34 3.41 6.22 23.38
CA GLY A 34 4.42 5.46 22.67
C GLY A 34 5.44 6.38 22.00
N ARG A 35 6.41 5.78 21.30
CA ARG A 35 7.41 6.52 20.53
C ARG A 35 6.76 6.99 19.22
N GLU A 36 6.32 8.25 19.21
CA GLU A 36 5.55 8.92 18.14
C GLU A 36 4.05 8.55 18.07
N THR A 37 3.51 7.81 19.05
CA THR A 37 2.07 7.48 19.16
C THR A 37 1.53 7.92 20.52
N VAL A 38 0.23 8.24 20.61
CA VAL A 38 -0.38 8.73 21.85
C VAL A 38 -1.78 8.17 21.99
N PHE A 39 -2.16 7.85 23.23
CA PHE A 39 -3.52 7.53 23.63
C PHE A 39 -4.11 8.71 24.41
N TYR A 40 -5.20 9.27 23.91
CA TYR A 40 -5.94 10.35 24.56
C TYR A 40 -7.26 9.82 25.12
N ALA A 41 -7.71 10.35 26.26
CA ALA A 41 -9.09 10.19 26.73
C ALA A 41 -9.71 11.57 26.92
N ARG A 42 -11.05 11.65 26.91
CA ARG A 42 -11.70 12.93 27.27
C ARG A 42 -11.48 13.20 28.76
N ARG A 43 -11.28 14.46 29.09
CA ARG A 43 -11.03 14.90 30.48
C ARG A 43 -12.26 14.71 31.35
N ALA A 44 -13.44 15.08 30.83
CA ALA A 44 -14.72 15.00 31.54
C ALA A 44 -15.29 13.57 31.56
N ASP A 45 -15.06 12.80 30.49
CA ASP A 45 -15.57 11.45 30.31
C ASP A 45 -14.45 10.51 29.86
N ARG A 46 -13.88 9.79 30.83
CA ARG A 46 -12.79 8.87 30.55
C ARG A 46 -13.26 7.54 29.95
N SER A 47 -14.56 7.33 29.65
CA SER A 47 -15.04 6.09 29.02
C SER A 47 -14.62 5.94 27.56
N VAL A 48 -14.29 7.06 26.89
CA VAL A 48 -13.88 7.11 25.48
C VAL A 48 -12.39 7.42 25.36
N GLU A 49 -11.68 6.57 24.62
CA GLU A 49 -10.26 6.70 24.36
C GLU A 49 -9.97 6.76 22.85
N GLY A 50 -8.98 7.55 22.43
CA GLY A 50 -8.54 7.70 21.05
C GLY A 50 -7.09 7.31 20.89
N TYR A 51 -6.81 6.41 19.93
CA TYR A 51 -5.45 6.03 19.54
C TYR A 51 -4.96 6.86 18.35
N VAL A 52 -3.95 7.71 18.61
CA VAL A 52 -3.34 8.59 17.61
C VAL A 52 -2.00 8.03 17.16
N TRP A 53 -1.95 7.55 15.90
CA TRP A 53 -0.78 6.90 15.29
C TRP A 53 -0.25 7.64 14.06
N GLY A 54 -0.96 8.67 13.57
CA GLY A 54 -0.67 9.33 12.29
C GLY A 54 0.72 9.96 12.16
N ARG A 55 1.41 10.26 13.27
CA ARG A 55 2.79 10.79 13.24
C ARG A 55 3.81 9.78 12.70
N LEU A 56 3.50 8.48 12.73
CA LEU A 56 4.35 7.43 12.16
C LEU A 56 4.49 7.53 10.63
N THR A 57 3.55 8.19 9.96
CA THR A 57 3.48 8.26 8.49
C THR A 57 3.52 9.69 7.92
N SER A 58 3.59 10.72 8.78
CA SER A 58 3.40 12.13 8.34
C SER A 58 4.45 13.14 8.79
N ASN A 59 5.40 12.78 9.69
CA ASN A 59 6.23 13.78 10.37
C ASN A 59 7.75 13.65 10.16
N ARG A 60 8.22 13.41 8.93
CA ARG A 60 9.67 13.32 8.66
C ARG A 60 10.12 14.20 7.52
N LEU A 61 11.11 15.05 7.79
CA LEU A 61 11.84 15.85 6.79
C LEU A 61 12.44 15.00 5.67
N LEU A 62 12.72 13.71 5.94
CA LEU A 62 13.26 12.75 4.97
C LEU A 62 12.17 11.96 4.22
N GLN A 63 10.88 12.21 4.45
CA GLN A 63 9.80 11.51 3.76
C GLN A 63 9.84 11.65 2.22
N PRO A 64 10.23 12.80 1.63
CA PRO A 64 10.43 12.88 0.17
C PRO A 64 11.46 11.86 -0.36
N LEU A 65 12.47 11.52 0.43
CA LEU A 65 13.47 10.52 0.05
C LEU A 65 12.90 9.10 -0.01
N TRP A 66 11.70 8.85 0.54
CA TRP A 66 11.03 7.56 0.42
C TRP A 66 10.63 7.22 -1.00
N VAL A 67 10.51 8.21 -1.89
CA VAL A 67 10.32 7.98 -3.33
C VAL A 67 11.44 7.10 -3.89
N LEU A 68 12.68 7.28 -3.43
CA LEU A 68 13.83 6.45 -3.82
C LEU A 68 13.72 5.00 -3.30
N LEU A 69 12.92 4.78 -2.25
CA LEU A 69 12.68 3.48 -1.64
C LEU A 69 11.41 2.79 -2.16
N LEU A 70 10.65 3.46 -3.04
CA LEU A 70 9.39 2.96 -3.58
C LEU A 70 9.55 1.63 -4.33
N PRO A 71 10.54 1.44 -5.24
CA PRO A 71 10.70 0.17 -5.94
C PRO A 71 10.92 -1.02 -5.00
N PHE A 72 11.74 -0.84 -3.97
CA PHE A 72 11.99 -1.87 -2.96
C PHE A 72 10.75 -2.19 -2.12
N THR A 73 9.94 -1.17 -1.85
CA THR A 73 8.69 -1.33 -1.11
C THR A 73 7.63 -2.04 -1.96
N LEU A 74 7.52 -1.74 -3.26
CA LEU A 74 6.65 -2.45 -4.19
C LEU A 74 6.99 -3.94 -4.29
N ILE A 75 8.27 -4.30 -4.42
CA ILE A 75 8.68 -5.72 -4.38
C ILE A 75 8.34 -6.35 -3.03
N ASN A 76 8.53 -5.64 -1.92
CA ASN A 76 8.15 -6.16 -0.61
C ASN A 76 6.66 -6.47 -0.52
N VAL A 77 5.82 -5.56 -1.01
CA VAL A 77 4.37 -5.73 -1.06
C VAL A 77 3.96 -6.87 -1.98
N ALA A 78 4.60 -7.03 -3.14
CA ALA A 78 4.31 -8.10 -4.10
C ALA A 78 4.40 -9.49 -3.47
N GLY A 79 5.33 -9.69 -2.54
CA GLY A 79 5.51 -10.97 -1.86
C GLY A 79 4.39 -11.36 -0.89
N TRP A 80 3.55 -10.39 -0.49
CA TRP A 80 2.36 -10.62 0.33
C TRP A 80 1.10 -10.85 -0.53
N ALA A 81 1.14 -10.51 -1.81
CA ALA A 81 -0.01 -10.59 -2.71
C ALA A 81 -0.18 -11.99 -3.32
N HIS A 82 -0.41 -13.02 -2.51
CA HIS A 82 -0.53 -14.40 -3.00
C HIS A 82 -1.87 -15.05 -2.66
N HIS A 83 -2.05 -16.26 -3.18
CA HIS A 83 -3.23 -17.10 -3.00
C HIS A 83 -3.56 -17.32 -1.52
N PRO A 84 -4.86 -17.44 -1.16
CA PRO A 84 -5.26 -17.86 0.17
C PRO A 84 -4.57 -19.16 0.59
N PHE A 85 -4.21 -19.27 1.87
CA PHE A 85 -3.59 -20.48 2.41
C PHE A 85 -4.47 -21.73 2.27
N PHE A 86 -5.78 -21.52 2.16
CA PHE A 86 -6.78 -22.56 1.99
C PHE A 86 -7.66 -22.21 0.78
N THR A 87 -7.60 -23.02 -0.26
CA THR A 87 -8.62 -23.02 -1.32
C THR A 87 -9.81 -23.82 -0.81
N GLN A 88 -10.99 -23.20 -0.68
CA GLN A 88 -12.21 -24.01 -0.67
C GLN A 88 -12.21 -24.81 -1.97
N ALA A 89 -12.41 -26.12 -1.87
CA ALA A 89 -12.62 -26.94 -3.04
C ALA A 89 -13.86 -26.37 -3.75
N SER A 90 -13.65 -25.62 -4.83
CA SER A 90 -14.73 -25.21 -5.70
C SER A 90 -15.30 -26.48 -6.30
N GLY A 91 -16.44 -26.93 -5.76
CA GLY A 91 -17.21 -28.03 -6.30
C GLY A 91 -17.54 -27.74 -7.76
N GLY A 92 -16.80 -28.37 -8.66
CA GLY A 92 -17.16 -28.40 -10.06
C GLY A 92 -18.40 -29.25 -10.22
N ARG A 93 -19.56 -28.62 -10.43
CA ARG A 93 -20.65 -29.14 -11.25
C ARG A 93 -21.54 -27.99 -11.69
N ARG A 94 -21.43 -27.62 -12.96
CA ARG A 94 -22.46 -26.86 -13.67
C ARG A 94 -23.73 -27.70 -13.69
N GLY A 95 -24.84 -27.12 -13.22
CA GLY A 95 -26.20 -27.58 -13.53
C GLY A 95 -26.82 -28.59 -12.56
N SER A 96 -27.37 -28.10 -11.46
CA SER A 96 -28.70 -28.49 -10.93
C SER A 96 -29.04 -27.58 -9.75
N ALA A 97 -30.30 -27.16 -9.64
CA ALA A 97 -30.79 -26.37 -8.52
C ALA A 97 -30.39 -27.01 -7.18
N VAL A 98 -29.73 -26.24 -6.31
CA VAL A 98 -29.33 -26.67 -4.96
C VAL A 98 -30.38 -26.17 -3.98
N ASP A 99 -30.91 -27.11 -3.20
CA ASP A 99 -31.84 -26.90 -2.09
C ASP A 99 -31.18 -26.04 -0.99
N PRO A 100 -31.76 -24.88 -0.60
CA PRO A 100 -31.18 -23.99 0.39
C PRO A 100 -31.14 -24.55 1.82
N ALA A 101 -31.69 -25.75 2.07
CA ALA A 101 -31.64 -26.42 3.38
C ALA A 101 -30.46 -27.40 3.56
N ALA A 102 -29.61 -27.62 2.55
CA ALA A 102 -28.48 -28.54 2.67
C ALA A 102 -27.30 -27.89 3.41
N GLN A 103 -27.05 -28.32 4.65
CA GLN A 103 -25.82 -28.05 5.39
C GLN A 103 -24.60 -28.36 4.51
N PRO A 104 -23.57 -27.48 4.47
CA PRO A 104 -22.37 -27.76 3.70
C PRO A 104 -21.68 -29.00 4.29
N ASP A 105 -21.63 -30.07 3.50
CA ASP A 105 -20.88 -31.28 3.84
C ASP A 105 -19.46 -30.90 4.28
N SER A 106 -19.21 -31.10 5.57
CA SER A 106 -17.99 -30.77 6.31
C SER A 106 -16.81 -31.70 6.00
N GLY A 107 -16.66 -32.12 4.74
CA GLY A 107 -15.79 -33.24 4.34
C GLY A 107 -14.40 -32.88 3.81
N ALA A 108 -14.17 -31.66 3.33
CA ALA A 108 -12.84 -31.27 2.86
C ALA A 108 -11.94 -30.85 4.04
N GLN A 109 -11.46 -31.86 4.78
CA GLN A 109 -10.41 -31.68 5.78
C GLN A 109 -9.19 -31.01 5.10
N PRO A 110 -8.75 -29.81 5.51
CA PRO A 110 -7.55 -29.20 4.97
C PRO A 110 -6.37 -30.12 5.29
N VAL A 111 -5.65 -30.59 4.27
CA VAL A 111 -4.48 -31.47 4.44
C VAL A 111 -3.49 -30.80 5.42
N PRO A 112 -3.27 -31.36 6.62
CA PRO A 112 -2.34 -30.79 7.58
C PRO A 112 -0.91 -30.92 7.04
N GLY A 113 -0.22 -29.79 6.82
CA GLY A 113 1.24 -29.78 6.62
C GLY A 113 1.78 -29.15 5.33
N ALA A 114 1.13 -29.26 4.16
CA ALA A 114 1.68 -28.73 2.92
C ALA A 114 1.30 -27.26 2.67
N VAL A 115 2.27 -26.34 2.60
CA VAL A 115 2.02 -24.99 2.02
C VAL A 115 1.71 -25.21 0.54
N PRO A 116 0.63 -24.63 -0.03
CA PRO A 116 0.38 -24.73 -1.47
C PRO A 116 1.64 -24.34 -2.24
N TRP A 117 2.14 -25.24 -3.10
CA TRP A 117 3.41 -25.05 -3.81
C TRP A 117 3.44 -23.72 -4.58
N ARG A 118 2.29 -23.26 -5.09
CA ARG A 118 2.12 -21.96 -5.78
C ARG A 118 2.49 -20.79 -4.87
N ILE A 119 2.16 -20.83 -3.57
CA ILE A 119 2.52 -19.77 -2.62
C ILE A 119 4.03 -19.74 -2.42
N SER A 120 4.64 -20.91 -2.19
CA SER A 120 6.11 -21.02 -2.03
C SER A 120 6.85 -20.55 -3.29
N MET A 121 6.40 -20.95 -4.48
CA MET A 121 6.97 -20.51 -5.75
C MET A 121 6.78 -19.02 -6.01
N THR A 122 5.60 -18.46 -5.68
CA THR A 122 5.35 -17.02 -5.82
C THR A 122 6.30 -16.23 -4.93
N ARG A 123 6.38 -16.59 -3.64
CA ARG A 123 7.30 -15.94 -2.68
C ARG A 123 8.76 -16.08 -3.09
N GLY A 124 9.18 -17.28 -3.52
CA GLY A 124 10.54 -17.52 -4.04
C GLY A 124 10.86 -16.69 -5.27
N SER A 125 9.91 -16.55 -6.20
CA SER A 125 10.06 -15.72 -7.39
C SER A 125 10.13 -14.22 -7.05
N VAL A 126 9.37 -13.75 -6.07
CA VAL A 126 9.48 -12.37 -5.57
C VAL A 126 10.83 -12.12 -4.89
N HIS A 127 11.36 -13.10 -4.14
CA HIS A 127 12.74 -13.02 -3.64
C HIS A 127 13.73 -12.91 -4.81
N ALA A 128 13.65 -13.80 -5.81
CA ALA A 128 14.51 -13.72 -6.98
C ALA A 128 14.43 -12.33 -7.66
N ALA A 129 13.24 -11.78 -7.83
CA ALA A 129 13.04 -10.42 -8.32
C ALA A 129 13.71 -9.36 -7.42
N ALA A 130 13.62 -9.49 -6.10
CA ALA A 130 14.26 -8.60 -5.13
C ALA A 130 15.79 -8.61 -5.25
N ALA A 131 16.39 -9.80 -5.41
CA ALA A 131 17.82 -9.94 -5.64
C ALA A 131 18.23 -9.35 -7.00
N LEU A 132 17.46 -9.60 -8.07
CA LEU A 132 17.72 -9.02 -9.39
C LEU A 132 17.57 -7.49 -9.41
N LEU A 133 16.65 -6.92 -8.64
CA LEU A 133 16.53 -5.48 -8.48
C LEU A 133 17.77 -4.91 -7.76
N THR A 134 18.27 -5.60 -6.73
CA THR A 134 19.52 -5.23 -6.04
C THR A 134 20.73 -5.34 -6.97
N ALA A 135 20.79 -6.40 -7.78
CA ALA A 135 21.81 -6.57 -8.80
C ALA A 135 21.78 -5.41 -9.81
N SER A 136 20.60 -5.07 -10.33
CA SER A 136 20.42 -3.95 -11.26
C SER A 136 20.87 -2.62 -10.66
N CYS A 137 20.48 -2.32 -9.42
CA CYS A 137 20.92 -1.09 -8.75
C CYS A 137 22.44 -1.06 -8.58
N THR A 138 23.07 -2.20 -8.27
CA THR A 138 24.52 -2.32 -8.16
C THR A 138 25.20 -2.03 -9.50
N VAL A 139 24.70 -2.62 -10.59
CA VAL A 139 25.26 -2.41 -11.93
C VAL A 139 25.05 -0.97 -12.39
N TRP A 140 23.86 -0.39 -12.21
CA TRP A 140 23.62 1.03 -12.53
C TRP A 140 24.53 1.97 -11.76
N ALA A 141 24.73 1.73 -10.46
CA ALA A 141 25.63 2.55 -9.66
C ALA A 141 27.08 2.43 -10.15
N ALA A 142 27.52 1.25 -10.60
CA ALA A 142 28.84 1.06 -11.19
C ALA A 142 28.98 1.71 -12.58
N ILE A 143 27.97 1.59 -13.45
CA ILE A 143 27.91 2.28 -14.75
C ILE A 143 28.08 3.79 -14.54
N ILE A 144 27.32 4.37 -13.62
CA ILE A 144 27.36 5.82 -13.39
C ILE A 144 28.66 6.26 -12.71
N LEU A 145 28.99 5.67 -11.57
CA LEU A 145 30.08 6.17 -10.71
C LEU A 145 31.46 5.71 -11.16
N VAL A 146 31.58 4.47 -11.64
CA VAL A 146 32.88 3.87 -11.97
C VAL A 146 33.19 4.02 -13.46
N ASP A 147 32.26 3.68 -14.35
CA ASP A 147 32.50 3.73 -15.80
C ASP A 147 32.40 5.18 -16.33
N ILE A 148 31.24 5.83 -16.20
CA ILE A 148 31.02 7.16 -16.80
C ILE A 148 31.81 8.24 -16.06
N ILE A 149 31.61 8.39 -14.74
CA ILE A 149 32.25 9.46 -13.97
C ILE A 149 33.74 9.17 -13.79
N GLY A 150 34.10 7.96 -13.37
CA GLY A 150 35.47 7.60 -13.04
C GLY A 150 36.34 7.33 -14.26
N TYR A 151 36.02 6.28 -15.00
CA TYR A 151 36.85 5.73 -16.07
C TYR A 151 36.89 6.61 -17.33
N ARG A 152 35.79 7.30 -17.62
CA ARG A 152 35.66 8.12 -18.83
C ARG A 152 35.87 9.60 -18.53
N TRP A 153 34.95 10.24 -17.81
CA TRP A 153 35.00 11.70 -17.62
C TRP A 153 36.21 12.19 -16.81
N LEU A 154 36.41 11.64 -15.61
CA LEU A 154 37.47 12.10 -14.71
C LEU A 154 38.86 11.76 -15.27
N ALA A 155 39.01 10.59 -15.89
CA ALA A 155 40.24 10.20 -16.57
C ALA A 155 40.62 11.21 -17.67
N THR A 156 39.70 11.52 -18.58
CA THR A 156 39.92 12.51 -19.65
C THR A 156 40.23 13.90 -19.09
N ALA A 157 39.52 14.33 -18.05
CA ALA A 157 39.77 15.62 -17.40
C ALA A 157 41.17 15.69 -16.77
N MET A 158 41.65 14.60 -16.16
CA MET A 158 42.97 14.52 -15.54
C MET A 158 44.11 14.41 -16.56
N GLU A 159 43.91 13.67 -17.65
CA GLU A 159 44.85 13.64 -18.80
C GLU A 159 45.10 15.06 -19.32
N GLY A 160 44.03 15.83 -19.56
CA GLY A 160 44.14 17.19 -20.08
C GLY A 160 44.64 18.24 -19.09
N ALA A 161 44.41 18.06 -17.78
CA ALA A 161 44.74 19.05 -16.76
C ALA A 161 46.09 18.83 -16.06
N GLN A 162 46.60 17.59 -16.02
CA GLN A 162 47.76 17.22 -15.22
C GLN A 162 48.88 16.52 -16.02
N ASP A 163 48.78 16.43 -17.35
CA ASP A 163 49.71 15.69 -18.22
C ASP A 163 49.98 14.26 -17.71
N LEU A 164 48.98 13.64 -17.06
CA LEU A 164 49.06 12.26 -16.61
C LEU A 164 48.97 11.33 -17.82
N SER A 165 49.69 10.20 -17.78
CA SER A 165 49.45 9.14 -18.77
C SER A 165 48.02 8.63 -18.62
N GLY A 166 47.37 8.32 -19.76
CA GLY A 166 45.96 7.93 -19.73
C GLY A 166 45.68 6.69 -18.89
N GLU A 167 46.64 5.78 -18.77
CA GLU A 167 46.53 4.62 -17.89
C GLU A 167 46.49 5.02 -16.40
N VAL A 168 47.33 5.98 -15.99
CA VAL A 168 47.34 6.49 -14.61
C VAL A 168 46.05 7.26 -14.31
N ALA A 169 45.60 8.12 -15.24
CA ALA A 169 44.36 8.87 -15.10
C ALA A 169 43.13 7.95 -14.96
N ARG A 170 43.01 6.92 -15.81
CA ARG A 170 41.94 5.90 -15.72
C ARG A 170 41.97 5.14 -14.40
N THR A 171 43.16 4.76 -13.93
CA THR A 171 43.34 4.06 -12.64
C THR A 171 42.86 4.91 -11.47
N VAL A 172 43.27 6.19 -11.42
CA VAL A 172 42.84 7.11 -10.36
C VAL A 172 41.35 7.39 -10.44
N GLY A 173 40.82 7.61 -11.65
CA GLY A 173 39.41 7.85 -11.89
C GLY A 173 38.51 6.71 -11.42
N VAL A 174 38.86 5.47 -11.76
CA VAL A 174 38.16 4.26 -11.26
C VAL A 174 38.27 4.15 -9.75
N GLY A 175 39.44 4.42 -9.16
CA GLY A 175 39.63 4.44 -7.71
C GLY A 175 38.65 5.40 -7.01
N ILE A 176 38.51 6.62 -7.53
CA ILE A 176 37.56 7.62 -7.03
C ILE A 176 36.12 7.14 -7.21
N GLY A 177 35.77 6.58 -8.37
CA GLY A 177 34.45 6.01 -8.65
C GLY A 177 34.07 4.89 -7.68
N VAL A 178 35.01 3.99 -7.36
CA VAL A 178 34.80 2.90 -6.39
C VAL A 178 34.59 3.45 -4.97
N VAL A 179 35.37 4.47 -4.56
CA VAL A 179 35.17 5.13 -3.27
C VAL A 179 33.79 5.78 -3.19
N ALA A 180 33.36 6.48 -4.24
CA ALA A 180 32.03 7.08 -4.33
C ALA A 180 30.92 6.02 -4.27
N LEU A 181 31.09 4.88 -4.93
CA LEU A 181 30.16 3.75 -4.90
C LEU A 181 30.02 3.17 -3.48
N VAL A 182 31.14 2.97 -2.79
CA VAL A 182 31.14 2.51 -1.39
C VAL A 182 30.45 3.54 -0.48
N ALA A 183 30.75 4.83 -0.66
CA ALA A 183 30.11 5.91 0.11
C ALA A 183 28.59 5.96 -0.12
N ALA A 184 28.12 5.82 -1.37
CA ALA A 184 26.71 5.74 -1.69
C ALA A 184 26.03 4.54 -1.00
N GLY A 185 26.68 3.37 -0.98
CA GLY A 185 26.21 2.19 -0.26
C GLY A 185 26.12 2.41 1.26
N VAL A 186 27.11 3.10 1.86
CA VAL A 186 27.09 3.47 3.28
C VAL A 186 25.94 4.43 3.58
N ILE A 187 25.74 5.47 2.76
CA ILE A 187 24.65 6.44 2.92
C ILE A 187 23.29 5.73 2.82
N ALA A 188 23.08 4.88 1.82
CA ALA A 188 21.87 4.08 1.71
C ALA A 188 21.64 3.20 2.95
N GLY A 189 22.70 2.57 3.46
CA GLY A 189 22.69 1.80 4.70
C GLY A 189 22.28 2.63 5.92
N LEU A 190 22.81 3.85 6.05
CA LEU A 190 22.48 4.82 7.11
C LEU A 190 21.03 5.30 7.02
N LEU A 191 20.54 5.63 5.82
CA LEU A 191 19.14 5.98 5.58
C LEU A 191 18.22 4.82 6.02
N SER A 192 18.54 3.59 5.64
CA SER A 192 17.83 2.39 6.10
C SER A 192 17.94 2.16 7.62
N ARG A 193 19.06 2.53 8.27
CA ARG A 193 19.20 2.52 9.75
C ARG A 193 18.37 3.60 10.43
N SER A 194 18.28 4.81 9.87
CA SER A 194 17.47 5.88 10.43
C SER A 194 15.98 5.48 10.48
N SER A 195 15.49 4.84 9.40
CA SER A 195 14.16 4.22 9.35
C SER A 195 13.99 3.09 10.37
N ARG A 196 15.06 2.41 10.79
CA ARG A 196 15.05 1.41 11.87
C ARG A 196 14.97 2.03 13.26
N ALA A 197 15.72 3.09 13.55
CA ALA A 197 15.77 3.67 14.90
C ALA A 197 14.44 4.33 15.31
N ALA A 198 13.71 4.89 14.34
CA ALA A 198 12.49 5.66 14.61
C ALA A 198 11.25 4.80 14.94
N LEU A 199 11.20 3.54 14.46
CA LEU A 199 10.01 2.67 14.50
C LEU A 199 10.28 1.35 15.25
N SER A 200 10.97 1.37 16.38
CA SER A 200 11.29 0.12 17.11
C SER A 200 10.02 -0.67 17.46
N SER A 201 9.89 -1.86 16.87
CA SER A 201 8.85 -2.85 17.16
C SER A 201 8.82 -3.16 18.66
N ILE A 202 7.66 -3.02 19.28
CA ILE A 202 7.40 -3.59 20.60
C ILE A 202 6.65 -4.89 20.34
N ASP A 203 7.30 -6.01 20.62
CA ASP A 203 6.61 -7.28 20.76
C ASP A 203 5.81 -7.20 22.05
N ILE A 204 4.48 -7.25 22.00
CA ILE A 204 3.65 -7.26 23.20
C ILE A 204 2.99 -8.63 23.33
N ASP A 205 3.19 -9.29 24.46
CA ASP A 205 2.53 -10.55 24.79
C ASP A 205 1.01 -10.34 24.84
N PRO A 206 0.22 -11.11 24.07
CA PRO A 206 -1.23 -10.94 24.06
C PRO A 206 -1.92 -11.43 25.33
N GLU A 207 -1.28 -12.27 26.15
CA GLU A 207 -1.86 -12.74 27.42
C GLU A 207 -1.53 -11.81 28.59
N THR A 208 -0.39 -11.13 28.54
CA THR A 208 0.08 -10.31 29.68
C THR A 208 0.17 -8.81 29.39
N ALA A 209 -0.09 -8.40 28.14
CA ALA A 209 0.08 -7.04 27.64
C ALA A 209 1.47 -6.43 27.92
N ARG A 210 2.51 -7.26 28.15
CA ARG A 210 3.88 -6.85 28.45
C ARG A 210 4.81 -6.96 27.25
N PRO A 211 5.84 -6.09 27.15
CA PRO A 211 6.83 -6.21 26.10
C PRO A 211 7.64 -7.50 26.24
N VAL A 212 7.70 -8.29 25.18
CA VAL A 212 8.52 -9.51 25.05
C VAL A 212 9.55 -9.26 23.95
N ARG A 213 10.65 -10.03 23.92
CA ARG A 213 11.51 -10.12 22.74
C ARG A 213 11.26 -11.48 22.09
N ARG A 214 10.29 -11.61 21.18
CA ARG A 214 10.13 -12.85 20.42
C ARG A 214 11.03 -12.79 19.18
N ARG A 215 11.79 -13.87 18.95
CA ARG A 215 12.47 -14.10 17.67
C ARG A 215 11.51 -14.85 16.76
N SER A 216 10.54 -14.17 16.14
CA SER A 216 9.71 -14.85 15.13
C SER A 216 10.57 -15.17 13.92
N ARG A 217 10.58 -16.45 13.51
CA ARG A 217 11.20 -16.89 12.25
C ARG A 217 10.13 -16.82 11.17
N TRP A 218 10.53 -16.40 9.97
CA TRP A 218 9.63 -16.35 8.82
C TRP A 218 9.07 -17.76 8.54
N GLY A 219 7.73 -17.88 8.57
CA GLY A 219 7.02 -19.14 8.33
C GLY A 219 6.34 -19.16 6.97
N ALA A 220 6.33 -20.31 6.30
CA ALA A 220 5.66 -20.45 5.01
C ALA A 220 4.12 -20.26 5.09
N ARG A 221 3.52 -20.45 6.28
CA ARG A 221 2.09 -20.21 6.58
C ARG A 221 1.87 -19.02 7.54
N GLU A 222 2.87 -18.15 7.68
CA GLU A 222 2.76 -16.97 8.53
C GLU A 222 1.53 -16.14 8.11
N ASN A 223 0.64 -15.81 9.06
CA ASN A 223 -0.60 -15.08 8.84
C ASN A 223 -0.88 -14.06 9.97
N LEU A 224 -1.91 -13.22 9.84
CA LEU A 224 -2.19 -12.14 10.79
C LEU A 224 -2.53 -12.61 12.21
N SER A 225 -2.96 -13.86 12.40
CA SER A 225 -3.19 -14.42 13.74
C SER A 225 -1.89 -14.73 14.49
N ASP A 226 -0.76 -14.79 13.79
CA ASP A 226 0.53 -15.03 14.43
C ASP A 226 0.95 -13.81 15.25
N THR A 227 1.05 -14.01 16.56
CA THR A 227 1.40 -12.95 17.54
C THR A 227 2.68 -12.18 17.20
N GLY A 228 3.64 -12.84 16.54
CA GLY A 228 4.93 -12.30 16.10
C GLY A 228 5.00 -11.90 14.62
N PHE A 229 3.87 -11.84 13.91
CA PHE A 229 3.79 -11.45 12.49
C PHE A 229 4.49 -10.10 12.23
N PHE A 230 4.21 -9.12 13.08
CA PHE A 230 4.79 -7.78 13.03
C PHE A 230 6.15 -7.66 13.74
N ALA A 231 6.74 -8.75 14.25
CA ALA A 231 7.98 -8.72 15.03
C ALA A 231 9.09 -9.58 14.44
N HIS A 232 10.02 -8.96 13.70
CA HIS A 232 10.86 -9.70 12.74
C HIS A 232 12.30 -9.19 12.62
N THR A 233 12.86 -8.70 13.73
CA THR A 233 14.24 -8.17 13.76
C THR A 233 15.31 -9.21 13.36
N GLY A 234 15.06 -10.50 13.64
CA GLY A 234 15.98 -11.60 13.31
C GLY A 234 16.03 -11.94 11.82
N SER A 235 14.88 -12.11 11.17
CA SER A 235 14.78 -12.40 9.74
C SER A 235 15.28 -11.24 8.87
N SER A 236 15.08 -10.00 9.31
CA SER A 236 15.60 -8.81 8.63
C SER A 236 17.12 -8.83 8.47
N ARG A 237 17.86 -9.43 9.42
CA ARG A 237 19.33 -9.55 9.32
C ARG A 237 19.75 -10.58 8.29
N ALA A 238 19.09 -11.73 8.26
CA ALA A 238 19.35 -12.78 7.26
C ALA A 238 19.03 -12.27 5.85
N LEU A 239 17.90 -11.57 5.69
CA LEU A 239 17.52 -10.93 4.43
C LEU A 239 18.57 -9.89 4.00
N LEU A 240 19.02 -9.02 4.91
CA LEU A 240 20.08 -8.07 4.58
C LEU A 240 21.39 -8.77 4.15
N ALA A 241 21.80 -9.82 4.86
CA ALA A 241 23.00 -10.58 4.51
C ALA A 241 22.90 -11.20 3.11
N TRP A 242 21.72 -11.71 2.74
CA TRP A 242 21.47 -12.25 1.40
C TRP A 242 21.65 -11.19 0.31
N HIS A 243 21.08 -10.00 0.48
CA HIS A 243 21.26 -8.90 -0.47
C HIS A 243 22.69 -8.37 -0.51
N LEU A 244 23.41 -8.33 0.62
CA LEU A 244 24.84 -7.99 0.63
C LEU A 244 25.66 -9.04 -0.14
N GLY A 245 25.29 -10.32 -0.05
CA GLY A 245 25.85 -11.38 -0.88
C GLY A 245 25.60 -11.14 -2.37
N THR A 246 24.39 -10.71 -2.75
CA THR A 246 24.08 -10.32 -4.13
C THR A 246 24.95 -9.16 -4.62
N VAL A 247 25.11 -8.11 -3.80
CA VAL A 247 25.99 -6.97 -4.13
C VAL A 247 27.44 -7.43 -4.32
N ALA A 248 27.94 -8.30 -3.42
CA ALA A 248 29.30 -8.82 -3.52
C ALA A 248 29.50 -9.69 -4.78
N GLY A 249 28.56 -10.58 -5.09
CA GLY A 249 28.63 -11.44 -6.27
C GLY A 249 28.59 -10.65 -7.59
N VAL A 250 27.69 -9.66 -7.68
CA VAL A 250 27.63 -8.76 -8.84
C VAL A 250 28.87 -7.87 -8.92
N GLY A 251 29.35 -7.36 -7.78
CA GLY A 251 30.60 -6.61 -7.69
C GLY A 251 31.80 -7.40 -8.22
N ALA A 252 31.90 -8.69 -7.90
CA ALA A 252 32.96 -9.56 -8.43
C ALA A 252 32.85 -9.72 -9.97
N ALA A 253 31.64 -9.87 -10.51
CA ALA A 253 31.43 -9.91 -11.96
C ALA A 253 31.81 -8.60 -12.65
N LEU A 254 31.50 -7.45 -12.02
CA LEU A 254 31.87 -6.13 -12.53
C LEU A 254 33.38 -5.91 -12.48
N VAL A 255 34.07 -6.33 -11.40
CA VAL A 255 35.54 -6.27 -11.33
C VAL A 255 36.17 -7.13 -12.43
N TRP A 256 35.67 -8.36 -12.63
CA TRP A 256 36.15 -9.21 -13.73
C TRP A 256 35.96 -8.54 -15.09
N LYS A 257 34.77 -7.97 -15.35
CA LYS A 257 34.49 -7.29 -16.61
C LYS A 257 35.34 -6.03 -16.81
N ALA A 258 35.60 -5.26 -15.74
CA ALA A 258 36.47 -4.09 -15.78
C ALA A 258 37.92 -4.46 -16.12
N VAL A 259 38.43 -5.57 -15.55
CA VAL A 259 39.78 -6.07 -15.87
C VAL A 259 39.84 -6.58 -17.30
N ALA A 260 38.81 -7.31 -17.76
CA ALA A 260 38.76 -7.86 -19.12
C ALA A 260 38.66 -6.78 -20.21
N SER A 261 38.01 -5.65 -19.89
CA SER A 261 37.77 -4.54 -20.83
C SER A 261 38.71 -3.35 -20.57
N TRP A 262 39.80 -3.56 -19.82
CA TRP A 262 40.70 -2.49 -19.46
C TRP A 262 41.48 -2.00 -20.68
N GLY A 263 41.35 -0.72 -21.00
CA GLY A 263 41.99 -0.09 -22.16
C GLY A 263 40.98 0.29 -23.23
N GLU A 264 39.83 -0.38 -23.26
CA GLU A 264 38.71 -0.08 -24.15
C GLU A 264 38.08 1.28 -23.84
N PRO A 265 37.26 1.85 -24.75
CA PRO A 265 36.57 3.13 -24.53
C PRO A 265 35.59 3.13 -23.34
N ALA A 266 35.11 1.96 -22.92
CA ALA A 266 34.20 1.78 -21.79
C ALA A 266 34.44 0.43 -21.11
N LEU A 267 34.05 0.32 -19.83
CA LEU A 267 34.24 -0.91 -19.06
C LEU A 267 33.22 -2.03 -19.39
N GLY A 268 32.22 -1.77 -20.24
CA GLY A 268 31.29 -2.79 -20.75
C GLY A 268 30.31 -3.35 -19.71
N PHE A 269 30.03 -2.63 -18.62
CA PHE A 269 29.11 -3.09 -17.57
C PHE A 269 27.66 -3.31 -18.05
N GLY A 270 27.31 -2.72 -19.20
CA GLY A 270 26.04 -2.92 -19.88
C GLY A 270 25.68 -4.37 -20.18
N GLU A 271 26.67 -5.20 -20.47
CA GLU A 271 26.45 -6.61 -20.80
C GLU A 271 26.04 -7.42 -19.56
N VAL A 272 26.63 -7.09 -18.41
CA VAL A 272 26.23 -7.67 -17.12
C VAL A 272 24.78 -7.26 -16.81
N PHE A 273 24.42 -6.00 -17.13
CA PHE A 273 23.05 -5.53 -17.01
C PHE A 273 22.08 -6.28 -17.94
N LEU A 274 22.48 -6.59 -19.17
CA LEU A 274 21.67 -7.32 -20.13
C LEU A 274 21.23 -8.69 -19.59
N VAL A 275 22.17 -9.45 -19.01
CA VAL A 275 21.86 -10.75 -18.39
C VAL A 275 20.87 -10.59 -17.23
N ILE A 276 21.06 -9.59 -16.38
CA ILE A 276 20.14 -9.29 -15.27
C ILE A 276 18.76 -8.91 -15.81
N GLY A 277 18.68 -8.09 -16.86
CA GLY A 277 17.44 -7.70 -17.52
C GLY A 277 16.67 -8.88 -18.11
N LEU A 278 17.36 -9.81 -18.78
CA LEU A 278 16.75 -11.04 -19.28
C LEU A 278 16.18 -11.89 -18.14
N LEU A 279 16.94 -12.06 -17.05
CA LEU A 279 16.46 -12.78 -15.86
C LEU A 279 15.27 -12.09 -15.21
N GLN A 280 15.21 -10.75 -15.23
CA GLN A 280 14.05 -9.99 -14.75
C GLN A 280 12.78 -10.32 -15.57
N PHE A 281 12.87 -10.35 -16.91
CA PHE A 281 11.75 -10.76 -17.75
C PHE A 281 11.30 -12.18 -17.46
N VAL A 282 12.23 -13.12 -17.31
CA VAL A 282 11.91 -14.53 -16.97
C VAL A 282 11.15 -14.61 -15.64
N VAL A 283 11.59 -13.88 -14.60
CA VAL A 283 10.90 -13.86 -13.31
C VAL A 283 9.53 -13.20 -13.40
N ILE A 284 9.37 -12.12 -14.19
CA ILE A 284 8.07 -11.49 -14.43
C ILE A 284 7.09 -12.46 -15.11
N ILE A 285 7.53 -13.16 -16.15
CA ILE A 285 6.72 -14.16 -16.87
C ILE A 285 6.34 -15.31 -15.93
N LEU A 286 7.29 -15.82 -15.14
CA LEU A 286 7.03 -16.86 -14.15
C LEU A 286 6.00 -16.40 -13.11
N LEU A 287 6.14 -15.18 -12.57
CA LEU A 287 5.18 -14.61 -11.62
C LEU A 287 3.81 -14.46 -12.27
N ALA A 288 3.73 -14.01 -13.52
CA ALA A 288 2.46 -13.88 -14.24
C ALA A 288 1.78 -15.25 -14.39
N ALA A 289 2.54 -16.29 -14.77
CA ALA A 289 2.04 -17.66 -14.86
C ALA A 289 1.60 -18.23 -13.50
N LEU A 290 2.30 -17.90 -12.41
CA LEU A 290 1.95 -18.34 -11.06
C LEU A 290 0.70 -17.65 -10.51
N THR A 291 0.42 -16.42 -10.95
CA THR A 291 -0.55 -15.50 -10.31
C THR A 291 -1.66 -15.02 -11.25
N TRP A 292 -1.87 -15.68 -12.38
CA TRP A 292 -2.89 -15.33 -13.39
C TRP A 292 -4.31 -15.22 -12.82
N ASP A 293 -4.65 -16.10 -11.88
CA ASP A 293 -5.93 -16.15 -11.16
C ASP A 293 -6.05 -15.11 -10.03
N LEU A 294 -4.97 -14.37 -9.75
CA LEU A 294 -4.95 -13.16 -8.90
C LEU A 294 -4.81 -11.90 -9.75
N PHE A 295 -5.27 -11.94 -11.00
CA PHE A 295 -5.12 -10.84 -11.96
C PHE A 295 -3.66 -10.40 -12.14
N PHE A 296 -2.68 -11.29 -11.99
CA PHE A 296 -1.25 -10.98 -12.20
C PHE A 296 -0.67 -9.93 -11.25
N LEU A 297 -1.31 -9.63 -10.11
CA LEU A 297 -0.93 -8.51 -9.23
C LEU A 297 0.53 -8.53 -8.75
N PRO A 298 1.10 -9.67 -8.29
CA PRO A 298 2.51 -9.73 -7.92
C PRO A 298 3.44 -9.43 -9.09
N ALA A 299 3.13 -9.98 -10.27
CA ALA A 299 3.89 -9.73 -11.48
C ALA A 299 3.83 -8.25 -11.85
N ALA A 300 2.66 -7.62 -11.75
CA ALA A 300 2.49 -6.19 -12.01
C ALA A 300 3.30 -5.32 -11.05
N ALA A 301 3.25 -5.59 -9.75
CA ALA A 301 4.02 -4.85 -8.75
C ALA A 301 5.55 -4.99 -8.95
N VAL A 302 6.03 -6.20 -9.26
CA VAL A 302 7.45 -6.44 -9.59
C VAL A 302 7.85 -5.73 -10.88
N THR A 303 7.01 -5.79 -11.91
CA THR A 303 7.22 -5.10 -13.19
C THR A 303 7.37 -3.60 -12.98
N LEU A 304 6.45 -2.97 -12.24
CA LEU A 304 6.52 -1.53 -11.96
C LEU A 304 7.76 -1.17 -11.14
N ALA A 305 8.15 -1.98 -10.17
CA ALA A 305 9.37 -1.75 -9.40
C ALA A 305 10.63 -1.75 -10.29
N ILE A 306 10.74 -2.75 -11.17
CA ILE A 306 11.86 -2.87 -12.12
C ILE A 306 11.83 -1.72 -13.14
N ALA A 307 10.65 -1.40 -13.66
CA ALA A 307 10.48 -0.34 -14.66
C ALA A 307 10.85 1.04 -14.10
N LEU A 308 10.39 1.37 -12.88
CA LEU A 308 10.73 2.63 -12.22
C LEU A 308 12.24 2.75 -11.98
N THR A 309 12.88 1.68 -11.49
CA THR A 309 14.32 1.68 -11.25
C THR A 309 15.12 1.83 -12.54
N ASN A 310 14.89 0.95 -13.52
CA ASN A 310 15.68 0.92 -14.76
C ASN A 310 15.39 2.16 -15.64
N GLY A 311 14.15 2.65 -15.68
CA GLY A 311 13.80 3.86 -16.41
C GLY A 311 14.49 5.09 -15.85
N VAL A 312 14.48 5.28 -14.52
CA VAL A 312 15.17 6.40 -13.89
C VAL A 312 16.67 6.34 -14.12
N PHE A 313 17.30 5.19 -13.85
CA PHE A 313 18.75 5.07 -13.99
C PHE A 313 19.20 5.19 -15.44
N SER A 314 18.47 4.63 -16.40
CA SER A 314 18.78 4.82 -17.83
C SER A 314 18.69 6.29 -18.24
N GLY A 315 17.65 7.00 -17.82
CA GLY A 315 17.52 8.44 -18.06
C GLY A 315 18.62 9.28 -17.43
N VAL A 316 18.99 8.98 -16.17
CA VAL A 316 20.08 9.68 -15.46
C VAL A 316 21.41 9.42 -16.16
N THR A 317 21.66 8.17 -16.52
CA THR A 317 22.87 7.77 -17.24
C THR A 317 22.97 8.52 -18.56
N MET A 318 21.89 8.57 -19.35
CA MET A 318 21.87 9.29 -20.61
C MET A 318 22.06 10.81 -20.43
N LEU A 319 21.47 11.40 -19.39
CA LEU A 319 21.71 12.81 -19.05
C LEU A 319 23.18 13.06 -18.71
N LEU A 320 23.79 12.21 -17.88
CA LEU A 320 25.19 12.35 -17.49
C LEU A 320 26.14 12.14 -18.67
N THR A 321 25.89 11.13 -19.52
CA THR A 321 26.67 10.91 -20.74
C THR A 321 26.63 12.16 -21.63
N ARG A 322 25.48 12.82 -21.80
CA ARG A 322 25.36 14.05 -22.59
C ARG A 322 26.06 15.27 -21.97
N LEU A 323 26.11 15.33 -20.64
CA LEU A 323 26.72 16.47 -19.92
C LEU A 323 28.24 16.32 -19.78
N PHE A 324 28.74 15.09 -19.67
CA PHE A 324 30.10 14.82 -19.19
C PHE A 324 30.91 13.89 -20.09
N ALA A 325 30.31 13.17 -21.04
CA ALA A 325 31.03 12.23 -21.90
C ALA A 325 31.04 12.68 -23.36
N ASP A 326 32.02 12.20 -24.12
CA ASP A 326 32.18 12.56 -25.53
C ASP A 326 30.94 12.17 -26.37
N PRO A 327 30.54 13.01 -27.34
CA PRO A 327 29.42 12.72 -28.25
C PRO A 327 29.60 11.42 -29.05
N GLU A 328 30.85 11.01 -29.31
CA GLU A 328 31.18 9.76 -30.00
C GLU A 328 31.02 8.52 -29.12
N SER A 329 30.74 8.69 -27.83
CA SER A 329 30.59 7.57 -26.93
C SER A 329 29.30 6.79 -27.18
N GLN A 330 29.46 5.62 -27.76
CA GLN A 330 28.35 4.72 -28.06
C GLN A 330 27.69 4.24 -26.76
N TRP A 331 26.36 4.19 -26.78
CA TRP A 331 25.57 3.64 -25.69
C TRP A 331 25.71 2.12 -25.65
N GLY A 332 25.67 1.54 -24.46
CA GLY A 332 25.65 0.08 -24.33
C GLY A 332 24.23 -0.51 -24.39
N PRO A 333 24.12 -1.85 -24.35
CA PRO A 333 22.85 -2.57 -24.39
C PRO A 333 21.92 -2.24 -23.22
N GLU A 334 22.42 -1.66 -22.14
CA GLU A 334 21.62 -1.15 -21.01
C GLU A 334 20.64 -0.04 -21.41
N MET A 335 20.89 0.66 -22.52
CA MET A 335 20.02 1.71 -23.05
C MET A 335 18.96 1.17 -24.02
N ALA A 336 18.97 -0.12 -24.35
CA ALA A 336 18.09 -0.72 -25.35
C ALA A 336 16.58 -0.52 -25.09
N LEU A 337 16.17 -0.21 -23.86
CA LEU A 337 14.76 0.01 -23.49
C LEU A 337 14.42 1.47 -23.18
N VAL A 338 15.36 2.41 -23.34
CA VAL A 338 15.19 3.79 -22.87
C VAL A 338 13.97 4.49 -23.49
N GLU A 339 13.74 4.29 -24.79
CA GLU A 339 12.57 4.83 -25.49
C GLU A 339 11.25 4.20 -25.06
N SER A 340 11.26 2.90 -24.72
CA SER A 340 10.07 2.19 -24.22
C SER A 340 9.58 2.78 -22.91
N PHE A 341 10.46 3.27 -22.05
CA PHE A 341 10.04 3.96 -20.82
C PHE A 341 9.26 5.24 -21.14
N VAL A 342 9.71 6.05 -22.10
CA VAL A 342 9.02 7.29 -22.49
C VAL A 342 7.66 7.00 -23.12
N LEU A 343 7.61 6.05 -24.06
CA LEU A 343 6.36 5.63 -24.70
C LEU A 343 5.38 5.05 -23.68
N THR A 344 5.88 4.26 -22.73
CA THR A 344 5.06 3.69 -21.65
C THR A 344 4.47 4.78 -20.76
N LEU A 345 5.22 5.83 -20.42
CA LEU A 345 4.70 6.94 -19.61
C LEU A 345 3.54 7.66 -20.32
N ALA A 346 3.67 7.91 -21.62
CA ALA A 346 2.58 8.48 -22.42
C ALA A 346 1.35 7.54 -22.44
N ALA A 347 1.59 6.24 -22.63
CA ALA A 347 0.54 5.22 -22.59
C ALA A 347 -0.15 5.13 -21.22
N TRP A 348 0.58 5.31 -20.11
CA TRP A 348 0.05 5.33 -18.75
C TRP A 348 -0.88 6.52 -18.51
N VAL A 349 -0.47 7.72 -18.95
CA VAL A 349 -1.30 8.94 -18.85
C VAL A 349 -2.59 8.75 -19.63
N LEU A 350 -2.50 8.25 -20.87
CA LEU A 350 -3.66 7.96 -21.70
C LEU A 350 -4.58 6.90 -21.07
N ALA A 351 -4.01 5.80 -20.60
CA ALA A 351 -4.77 4.72 -19.97
C ALA A 351 -5.49 5.19 -18.70
N ALA A 352 -4.83 6.00 -17.87
CA ALA A 352 -5.45 6.59 -16.68
C ALA A 352 -6.58 7.57 -17.03
N ALA A 353 -6.41 8.38 -18.08
CA ALA A 353 -7.44 9.29 -18.56
C ALA A 353 -8.67 8.53 -19.10
N VAL A 354 -8.44 7.53 -19.96
CA VAL A 354 -9.51 6.66 -20.49
C VAL A 354 -10.21 5.92 -19.37
N TRP A 355 -9.46 5.39 -18.40
CA TRP A 355 -10.02 4.72 -17.22
C TRP A 355 -10.93 5.65 -16.41
N ALA A 356 -10.46 6.87 -16.12
CA ALA A 356 -11.24 7.86 -15.38
C ALA A 356 -12.53 8.23 -16.13
N LEU A 357 -12.43 8.50 -17.43
CA LEU A 357 -13.59 8.83 -18.27
C LEU A 357 -14.60 7.69 -18.35
N HIS A 358 -14.14 6.46 -18.58
CA HIS A 358 -14.98 5.25 -18.67
C HIS A 358 -15.76 4.98 -17.39
N TRP A 359 -15.12 5.16 -16.23
CA TRP A 359 -15.79 4.93 -14.95
C TRP A 359 -16.69 6.10 -14.55
N ALA A 360 -16.27 7.33 -14.82
CA ALA A 360 -17.09 8.50 -14.60
C ALA A 360 -18.39 8.46 -15.42
N SER A 361 -18.35 7.98 -16.67
CA SER A 361 -19.54 7.85 -17.53
C SER A 361 -20.52 6.77 -17.10
N ARG A 362 -20.12 5.86 -16.19
CA ARG A 362 -21.00 4.81 -15.64
C ARG A 362 -21.83 5.26 -14.44
N GLY A 363 -21.54 6.43 -13.88
CA GLY A 363 -22.36 7.00 -12.83
C GLY A 363 -23.73 7.45 -13.36
N SER A 364 -24.81 6.91 -12.81
CA SER A 364 -26.17 7.32 -13.16
C SER A 364 -26.80 8.22 -12.10
N ALA A 365 -27.25 9.41 -12.51
CA ALA A 365 -28.03 10.30 -11.63
C ALA A 365 -29.44 9.76 -11.36
N ALA A 366 -29.95 8.87 -12.22
CA ALA A 366 -31.28 8.27 -12.09
C ALA A 366 -31.36 7.20 -10.98
N GLU A 367 -30.23 6.64 -10.56
CA GLU A 367 -30.14 5.66 -9.46
C GLU A 367 -30.16 6.32 -8.07
N LEU A 368 -30.22 7.65 -7.99
CA LEU A 368 -30.31 8.36 -6.72
C LEU A 368 -31.77 8.35 -6.24
N PRO A 369 -32.06 7.84 -5.04
CA PRO A 369 -33.43 7.73 -4.54
C PRO A 369 -34.11 9.11 -4.52
N PRO A 370 -35.37 9.22 -4.99
CA PRO A 370 -36.16 10.44 -4.79
C PRO A 370 -36.44 10.65 -3.29
N ARG A 371 -36.30 11.88 -2.78
CA ARG A 371 -36.53 12.25 -1.36
C ARG A 371 -37.47 13.45 -1.25
N MET A 372 -38.78 13.27 -1.32
CA MET A 372 -39.71 14.41 -1.31
C MET A 372 -39.51 15.35 -0.10
N SER A 373 -39.33 16.65 -0.34
CA SER A 373 -39.66 17.69 0.64
C SER A 373 -40.95 18.38 0.18
N ALA A 374 -42.03 18.28 0.98
CA ALA A 374 -43.35 18.90 0.78
C ALA A 374 -44.01 18.82 -0.64
N PRO A 375 -45.31 19.09 -0.78
CA PRO A 375 -45.92 19.21 -2.10
C PRO A 375 -45.41 20.48 -2.81
N ALA A 376 -44.81 20.32 -4.00
CA ALA A 376 -44.33 21.36 -4.94
C ALA A 376 -42.84 21.79 -4.92
N GLU A 377 -41.96 21.21 -4.10
CA GLU A 377 -40.50 21.39 -4.23
C GLU A 377 -39.84 20.30 -5.11
N MET A 378 -38.62 20.55 -5.61
CA MET A 378 -37.80 19.53 -6.28
C MET A 378 -37.71 18.26 -5.43
N LEU A 379 -37.76 17.08 -6.08
CA LEU A 379 -37.83 15.73 -5.51
C LEU A 379 -36.86 15.38 -4.35
N ASP A 380 -35.87 16.21 -4.00
CA ASP A 380 -34.94 16.07 -2.86
C ASP A 380 -34.26 17.37 -2.39
N GLY A 381 -34.71 18.54 -2.85
CA GLY A 381 -34.01 19.80 -2.62
C GLY A 381 -32.59 19.87 -3.24
N VAL A 382 -32.15 18.83 -3.97
CA VAL A 382 -30.83 18.76 -4.59
C VAL A 382 -30.92 19.17 -6.06
N ALA A 383 -30.14 20.18 -6.46
CA ALA A 383 -30.10 20.64 -7.84
C ALA A 383 -29.67 19.52 -8.83
N PRO A 384 -30.24 19.47 -10.06
CA PRO A 384 -29.87 18.47 -11.07
C PRO A 384 -28.36 18.39 -11.37
N ASP A 385 -27.69 19.54 -11.34
CA ASP A 385 -26.24 19.66 -11.54
C ASP A 385 -25.45 18.95 -10.43
N PHE A 386 -25.93 19.06 -9.19
CA PHE A 386 -25.33 18.39 -8.04
C PHE A 386 -25.58 16.88 -8.10
N ARG A 387 -26.75 16.43 -8.56
CA ARG A 387 -27.02 15.00 -8.83
C ARG A 387 -26.06 14.44 -9.89
N ARG A 388 -25.79 15.18 -10.98
CA ARG A 388 -24.77 14.79 -11.98
C ARG A 388 -23.37 14.71 -11.37
N LYS A 389 -23.02 15.65 -10.49
CA LYS A 389 -21.74 15.62 -9.75
C LYS A 389 -21.63 14.40 -8.82
N ILE A 390 -22.69 14.04 -8.10
CA ILE A 390 -22.73 12.84 -7.26
C ILE A 390 -22.55 11.60 -8.14
N ALA A 391 -23.29 11.48 -9.23
CA ALA A 391 -23.18 10.36 -10.16
C ALA A 391 -21.75 10.22 -10.71
N TRP A 392 -21.15 11.33 -11.15
CA TRP A 392 -19.76 11.38 -11.60
C TRP A 392 -18.78 10.85 -10.54
N ILE A 393 -18.92 11.29 -9.29
CA ILE A 393 -18.05 10.86 -8.19
C ILE A 393 -18.29 9.40 -7.83
N ARG A 394 -19.54 8.91 -7.82
CA ARG A 394 -19.86 7.48 -7.65
C ARG A 394 -19.19 6.62 -8.71
N GLY A 395 -19.22 7.07 -9.97
CA GLY A 395 -18.53 6.41 -11.08
C GLY A 395 -17.02 6.32 -10.85
N LEU A 396 -16.38 7.45 -10.50
CA LEU A 396 -14.96 7.49 -10.17
C LEU A 396 -14.60 6.63 -8.95
N ALA A 397 -15.42 6.63 -7.90
CA ALA A 397 -15.25 5.79 -6.72
C ALA A 397 -15.32 4.30 -7.07
N ALA A 398 -16.29 3.89 -7.90
CA ALA A 398 -16.38 2.53 -8.42
C ALA A 398 -15.13 2.15 -9.23
N GLY A 399 -14.59 3.07 -10.04
CA GLY A 399 -13.32 2.90 -10.74
C GLY A 399 -12.11 2.79 -9.80
N ALA A 400 -12.09 3.55 -8.71
CA ALA A 400 -11.04 3.50 -7.69
C ALA A 400 -11.04 2.15 -6.94
N HIS A 401 -12.22 1.58 -6.65
CA HIS A 401 -12.35 0.22 -6.12
C HIS A 401 -11.83 -0.87 -7.06
N ARG A 402 -11.53 -0.53 -8.32
CA ARG A 402 -10.91 -1.40 -9.33
C ARG A 402 -9.44 -1.04 -9.62
N ALA A 403 -8.82 -0.18 -8.81
CA ALA A 403 -7.43 0.23 -8.96
C ALA A 403 -6.41 -0.91 -9.17
N PRO A 404 -6.55 -2.09 -8.53
CA PRO A 404 -5.65 -3.22 -8.82
C PRO A 404 -5.63 -3.61 -10.31
N GLN A 405 -6.75 -3.51 -11.01
CA GLN A 405 -6.87 -3.80 -12.44
C GLN A 405 -6.13 -2.74 -13.28
N LEU A 406 -6.21 -1.47 -12.87
CA LEU A 406 -5.44 -0.40 -13.50
C LEU A 406 -3.93 -0.62 -13.32
N VAL A 407 -3.47 -1.01 -12.12
CA VAL A 407 -2.06 -1.33 -11.87
C VAL A 407 -1.56 -2.45 -12.81
N VAL A 408 -2.37 -3.48 -13.02
CA VAL A 408 -2.06 -4.59 -13.94
C VAL A 408 -2.03 -4.12 -15.39
N LEU A 409 -2.97 -3.26 -15.80
CA LEU A 409 -2.98 -2.64 -17.13
C LEU A 409 -1.70 -1.83 -17.37
N LEU A 410 -1.29 -0.98 -16.41
CA LEU A 410 -0.07 -0.16 -16.52
C LEU A 410 1.19 -1.03 -16.63
N ALA A 411 1.29 -2.09 -15.81
CA ALA A 411 2.39 -3.05 -15.92
C ALA A 411 2.38 -3.79 -17.27
N GLY A 412 1.20 -4.20 -17.74
CA GLY A 412 1.03 -4.85 -19.05
C GLY A 412 1.45 -3.96 -20.21
N LEU A 413 1.12 -2.67 -20.18
CA LEU A 413 1.57 -1.68 -21.18
C LEU A 413 3.09 -1.55 -21.21
N PHE A 414 3.75 -1.59 -20.04
CA PHE A 414 5.21 -1.58 -19.99
C PHE A 414 5.83 -2.86 -20.58
N VAL A 415 5.30 -4.04 -20.22
CA VAL A 415 5.77 -5.33 -20.77
C VAL A 415 5.58 -5.36 -22.28
N LEU A 416 4.43 -4.88 -22.77
CA LEU A 416 4.14 -4.79 -24.19
C LEU A 416 5.11 -3.85 -24.91
N SER A 417 5.28 -2.62 -24.42
CA SER A 417 6.20 -1.64 -25.03
C SER A 417 7.64 -2.14 -25.02
N SER A 418 8.08 -2.77 -23.92
CA SER A 418 9.44 -3.31 -23.80
C SER A 418 9.64 -4.52 -24.69
N GLY A 419 8.65 -5.42 -24.78
CA GLY A 419 8.69 -6.58 -25.67
C GLY A 419 8.76 -6.18 -27.14
N ILE A 420 7.99 -5.17 -27.55
CA ILE A 420 8.08 -4.61 -28.92
C ILE A 420 9.49 -4.06 -29.17
N ALA A 421 10.05 -3.27 -28.25
CA ALA A 421 11.41 -2.74 -28.42
C ALA A 421 12.48 -3.83 -28.48
N VAL A 422 12.37 -4.88 -27.66
CA VAL A 422 13.25 -6.06 -27.76
C VAL A 422 13.12 -6.69 -29.13
N LEU A 423 11.90 -6.97 -29.60
CA LEU A 423 11.67 -7.62 -30.91
C LEU A 423 12.21 -6.79 -32.09
N LEU A 424 12.10 -5.46 -32.03
CA LEU A 424 12.61 -4.57 -33.08
C LEU A 424 14.14 -4.44 -33.08
N ARG A 425 14.80 -4.73 -31.96
CA ARG A 425 16.25 -4.54 -31.75
C ARG A 425 17.02 -5.84 -31.62
N PHE A 426 16.32 -6.97 -31.59
CA PHE A 426 16.94 -8.26 -31.33
C PHE A 426 17.70 -8.76 -32.56
N ASP A 427 19.02 -8.90 -32.42
CA ASP A 427 19.88 -9.50 -33.43
C ASP A 427 20.43 -10.85 -32.94
N PRO A 428 19.86 -11.99 -33.38
CA PRO A 428 20.29 -13.32 -32.96
C PRO A 428 21.63 -13.75 -33.57
N ALA A 429 22.15 -13.03 -34.58
CA ALA A 429 23.41 -13.38 -35.25
C ALA A 429 24.65 -12.86 -34.50
N GLY A 430 24.46 -11.94 -33.55
CA GLY A 430 25.55 -11.37 -32.74
C GLY A 430 25.90 -12.20 -31.50
N ASP A 431 27.07 -11.89 -30.93
CA ASP A 431 27.40 -12.29 -29.55
C ASP A 431 26.39 -11.68 -28.56
N LEU A 432 26.32 -12.22 -27.34
CA LEU A 432 25.38 -11.77 -26.30
C LEU A 432 25.38 -10.24 -26.11
N GLU A 433 26.55 -9.60 -26.24
CA GLU A 433 26.77 -8.15 -26.11
C GLU A 433 26.06 -7.33 -27.21
N ARG A 434 25.77 -7.95 -28.36
CA ARG A 434 25.11 -7.35 -29.53
C ARG A 434 23.68 -7.81 -29.74
N TRP A 435 23.17 -8.72 -28.91
CA TRP A 435 21.80 -9.21 -29.02
C TRP A 435 20.75 -8.10 -28.96
N LEU A 436 21.03 -7.00 -28.25
CA LEU A 436 20.12 -5.87 -28.13
C LEU A 436 20.87 -4.56 -28.37
N ALA A 437 20.72 -4.03 -29.57
CA ALA A 437 21.32 -2.75 -29.94
C ALA A 437 20.66 -1.59 -29.17
N PRO A 438 21.44 -0.58 -28.74
CA PRO A 438 20.88 0.67 -28.23
C PRO A 438 20.11 1.42 -29.33
N PRO A 439 19.15 2.30 -28.98
CA PRO A 439 18.53 3.19 -29.96
C PRO A 439 19.54 4.18 -30.56
N GLU A 440 19.19 4.76 -31.71
CA GLU A 440 19.89 5.94 -32.24
C GLU A 440 19.46 7.22 -31.51
N GLU A 441 20.27 8.28 -31.63
CA GLU A 441 19.91 9.59 -31.12
C GLU A 441 18.65 10.15 -31.83
N GLY A 442 17.69 10.64 -31.04
CA GLY A 442 16.42 11.11 -31.58
C GLY A 442 15.58 11.86 -30.54
N LEU A 443 14.32 12.12 -30.90
CA LEU A 443 13.39 12.84 -30.02
C LEU A 443 13.08 12.05 -28.73
N LEU A 444 12.84 10.74 -28.84
CA LEU A 444 12.47 9.90 -27.69
C LEU A 444 13.63 9.75 -26.70
N THR A 445 14.85 9.53 -27.19
CA THR A 445 16.06 9.50 -26.35
C THR A 445 16.33 10.87 -25.73
N SER A 446 16.09 11.96 -26.46
CA SER A 446 16.21 13.31 -25.88
C SER A 446 15.19 13.58 -24.78
N LEU A 447 13.93 13.22 -24.99
CA LEU A 447 12.89 13.31 -23.95
C LEU A 447 13.23 12.42 -22.75
N ALA A 448 13.72 11.21 -22.96
CA ALA A 448 14.10 10.30 -21.88
C ALA A 448 15.17 10.90 -20.95
N SER A 449 16.16 11.61 -21.50
CA SER A 449 17.24 12.23 -20.71
C SER A 449 16.75 13.31 -19.74
N ILE A 450 15.57 13.88 -19.99
CA ILE A 450 14.98 14.95 -19.17
C ILE A 450 13.82 14.40 -18.32
N VAL A 451 12.89 13.70 -18.96
CA VAL A 451 11.64 13.24 -18.35
C VAL A 451 11.92 12.17 -17.28
N LEU A 452 12.76 11.18 -17.56
CA LEU A 452 12.96 10.05 -16.64
C LEU A 452 13.67 10.47 -15.33
N PRO A 453 14.74 11.28 -15.34
CA PRO A 453 15.28 11.86 -14.10
C PRO A 453 14.29 12.85 -13.45
N GLY A 454 13.62 13.66 -14.27
CA GLY A 454 12.64 14.65 -13.82
C GLY A 454 11.47 14.05 -13.05
N LEU A 455 11.06 12.81 -13.36
CA LEU A 455 10.02 12.09 -12.62
C LEU A 455 10.35 11.89 -11.14
N VAL A 456 11.61 11.58 -10.80
CA VAL A 456 12.01 11.40 -9.40
C VAL A 456 11.95 12.71 -8.65
N ILE A 457 12.41 13.79 -9.29
CA ILE A 457 12.36 15.14 -8.72
C ILE A 457 10.91 15.58 -8.54
N ALA A 458 10.06 15.36 -9.54
CA ALA A 458 8.64 15.69 -9.48
C ALA A 458 7.91 14.87 -8.40
N ALA A 459 8.18 13.58 -8.28
CA ALA A 459 7.61 12.73 -7.24
C ALA A 459 8.07 13.16 -5.84
N ALA A 460 9.36 13.46 -5.65
CA ALA A 460 9.89 13.99 -4.40
C ALA A 460 9.27 15.35 -4.05
N ALA A 461 9.10 16.23 -5.04
CA ALA A 461 8.44 17.52 -4.89
C ALA A 461 6.97 17.36 -4.50
N ILE A 462 6.22 16.44 -5.12
CA ILE A 462 4.82 16.14 -4.75
C ILE A 462 4.74 15.68 -3.30
N VAL A 463 5.62 14.77 -2.86
CA VAL A 463 5.65 14.33 -1.46
C VAL A 463 6.00 15.49 -0.53
N TRP A 464 6.96 16.34 -0.90
CA TRP A 464 7.30 17.54 -0.13
C TRP A 464 6.12 18.51 -0.03
N PHE A 465 5.48 18.86 -1.14
CA PHE A 465 4.32 19.75 -1.19
C PHE A 465 3.10 19.18 -0.44
N SER A 466 2.99 17.86 -0.34
CA SER A 466 1.95 17.21 0.46
C SER A 466 2.04 17.58 1.94
N THR A 467 3.22 17.97 2.46
CA THR A 467 3.34 18.43 3.85
C THR A 467 2.59 19.76 4.11
N TRP A 468 2.39 20.58 3.07
CA TRP A 468 1.73 21.89 3.15
C TRP A 468 0.25 21.83 2.77
N HIS A 469 -0.16 20.88 1.92
CA HIS A 469 -1.52 20.83 1.35
C HIS A 469 -2.33 19.63 1.87
N LYS A 470 -3.45 19.90 2.58
CA LYS A 470 -4.31 18.86 3.19
C LYS A 470 -4.81 17.80 2.19
N GLY A 471 -5.22 18.20 0.99
CA GLY A 471 -5.73 17.29 -0.03
C GLY A 471 -4.65 16.35 -0.58
N LEU A 472 -3.49 16.91 -0.97
CA LEU A 472 -2.34 16.13 -1.43
C LEU A 472 -1.82 15.19 -0.34
N ARG A 473 -1.76 15.65 0.91
CA ARG A 473 -1.38 14.82 2.07
C ARG A 473 -2.25 13.57 2.20
N ARG A 474 -3.57 13.71 2.06
CA ARG A 474 -4.50 12.60 2.16
C ARG A 474 -4.25 11.56 1.06
N GLY A 475 -4.14 12.01 -0.20
CA GLY A 475 -3.87 11.12 -1.33
C GLY A 475 -2.53 10.38 -1.22
N VAL A 476 -1.45 11.13 -0.97
CA VAL A 476 -0.09 10.59 -0.79
C VAL A 476 -0.05 9.63 0.41
N GLY A 477 -0.70 9.99 1.52
CA GLY A 477 -0.77 9.16 2.72
C GLY A 477 -1.42 7.80 2.46
N ILE A 478 -2.55 7.74 1.75
CA ILE A 478 -3.25 6.46 1.48
C ILE A 478 -2.33 5.47 0.74
N ILE A 479 -1.62 5.95 -0.28
CA ILE A 479 -0.67 5.13 -1.03
C ILE A 479 0.43 4.61 -0.09
N TRP A 480 1.01 5.49 0.72
CA TRP A 480 2.05 5.09 1.66
C TRP A 480 1.56 4.12 2.72
N ASP A 481 0.36 4.28 3.23
CA ASP A 481 -0.16 3.41 4.30
C ASP A 481 -0.44 1.99 3.82
N VAL A 482 -0.82 1.83 2.54
CA VAL A 482 -0.95 0.50 1.92
C VAL A 482 0.42 -0.13 1.70
N LEU A 483 1.35 0.63 1.13
CA LEU A 483 2.70 0.14 0.82
C LEU A 483 3.52 -0.18 2.07
N THR A 484 3.30 0.57 3.15
CA THR A 484 4.00 0.45 4.43
C THR A 484 3.14 -0.24 5.49
N PHE A 485 2.14 -1.02 5.08
CA PHE A 485 1.39 -1.90 5.99
C PHE A 485 2.17 -3.19 6.31
N TRP A 486 2.95 -3.69 5.36
CA TRP A 486 3.46 -5.07 5.41
C TRP A 486 4.88 -5.19 6.00
N PRO A 487 5.15 -6.19 6.87
CA PRO A 487 6.50 -6.49 7.36
C PRO A 487 7.52 -6.65 6.24
N ARG A 488 8.78 -6.29 6.53
CA ARG A 488 9.88 -6.40 5.55
C ARG A 488 10.36 -7.84 5.49
N ARG A 489 9.89 -8.58 4.50
CA ARG A 489 10.25 -9.99 4.28
C ARG A 489 10.95 -10.22 2.95
N PHE A 490 10.76 -9.38 1.95
CA PHE A 490 11.30 -9.63 0.61
C PHE A 490 12.40 -8.66 0.18
N HIS A 491 12.44 -7.43 0.72
CA HIS A 491 13.54 -6.51 0.43
C HIS A 491 13.99 -5.70 1.67
N PRO A 492 15.29 -5.66 2.02
CA PRO A 492 15.77 -5.00 3.26
C PRO A 492 15.68 -3.47 3.21
N MET A 493 15.70 -2.88 2.02
CA MET A 493 15.57 -1.43 1.78
C MET A 493 14.12 -0.95 1.64
N ALA A 494 13.13 -1.85 1.73
CA ALA A 494 11.74 -1.42 1.80
C ALA A 494 11.54 -0.48 3.00
N ILE A 495 10.63 0.48 2.85
CA ILE A 495 10.27 1.42 3.91
C ILE A 495 9.75 0.60 5.11
N ARG A 496 10.16 1.00 6.32
CA ARG A 496 9.74 0.27 7.52
C ARG A 496 8.23 0.51 7.74
N PRO A 497 7.43 -0.54 7.86
CA PRO A 497 5.99 -0.40 8.04
C PRO A 497 5.64 0.21 9.40
N TYR A 498 4.64 1.09 9.43
CA TYR A 498 4.16 1.70 10.68
C TYR A 498 3.42 0.67 11.56
N THR A 499 2.88 -0.39 10.95
CA THR A 499 2.14 -1.47 11.62
C THR A 499 2.99 -2.29 12.58
N GLU A 500 4.32 -2.32 12.41
CA GLU A 500 5.26 -2.88 13.39
C GLU A 500 5.15 -2.23 14.78
N ARG A 501 4.56 -1.04 14.82
CA ARG A 501 4.27 -0.29 16.05
C ARG A 501 2.77 -0.22 16.29
N ALA A 502 2.01 0.22 15.28
CA ALA A 502 0.61 0.57 15.44
C ALA A 502 -0.28 -0.62 15.80
N VAL A 503 -0.06 -1.78 15.17
CA VAL A 503 -0.88 -2.97 15.42
C VAL A 503 -0.60 -3.56 16.81
N PRO A 504 0.66 -3.80 17.24
CA PRO A 504 0.93 -4.28 18.59
C PRO A 504 0.44 -3.34 19.71
N GLU A 505 0.60 -2.02 19.56
CA GLU A 505 0.11 -1.05 20.56
C GLU A 505 -1.42 -1.05 20.65
N CYS A 506 -2.11 -1.02 19.50
CA CYS A 506 -3.57 -1.13 19.45
C CYS A 506 -4.04 -2.43 20.10
N ARG A 507 -3.40 -3.55 19.76
CA ARG A 507 -3.68 -4.87 20.34
C ARG A 507 -3.54 -4.85 21.86
N ALA A 508 -2.42 -4.38 22.37
CA ALA A 508 -2.17 -4.30 23.81
C ALA A 508 -3.20 -3.43 24.54
N ARG A 509 -3.68 -2.37 23.89
CA ARG A 509 -4.73 -1.52 24.45
C ARG A 509 -6.08 -2.21 24.51
N ILE A 510 -6.44 -2.98 23.47
CA ILE A 510 -7.65 -3.82 23.48
C ILE A 510 -7.58 -4.86 24.61
N VAL A 511 -6.45 -5.56 24.77
CA VAL A 511 -6.26 -6.53 25.86
C VAL A 511 -6.46 -5.88 27.23
N ARG A 512 -5.79 -4.75 27.47
CA ARG A 512 -5.89 -4.00 28.73
C ARG A 512 -7.34 -3.62 29.10
N HIS A 513 -8.16 -3.33 28.10
CA HIS A 513 -9.55 -2.91 28.32
C HIS A 513 -10.56 -4.06 28.29
N THR A 514 -10.19 -5.23 27.80
CA THR A 514 -11.03 -6.44 27.81
C THR A 514 -10.72 -7.37 28.99
N GLU A 515 -9.57 -7.21 29.66
CA GLU A 515 -9.24 -7.90 30.91
C GLU A 515 -10.17 -7.46 32.06
N GLY A 516 -11.00 -8.40 32.56
CA GLY A 516 -11.81 -8.22 33.76
C GLY A 516 -13.03 -7.29 33.62
N ARG A 517 -13.53 -7.07 32.39
CA ARG A 517 -14.61 -6.12 32.06
C ARG A 517 -15.69 -6.73 31.17
N GLU A 518 -16.86 -6.09 31.11
CA GLU A 518 -18.07 -6.59 30.43
C GLU A 518 -18.00 -6.47 28.90
N GLY A 519 -17.37 -5.43 28.33
CA GLY A 519 -17.20 -5.27 26.88
C GLY A 519 -16.44 -4.01 26.45
N LEU A 520 -15.98 -3.97 25.19
CA LEU A 520 -15.28 -2.84 24.56
C LEU A 520 -15.78 -2.62 23.12
N LEU A 521 -16.26 -1.42 22.82
CA LEU A 521 -16.53 -0.99 21.45
C LEU A 521 -15.26 -0.45 20.79
N ILE A 522 -14.93 -0.94 19.60
CA ILE A 522 -13.82 -0.44 18.79
C ILE A 522 -14.38 0.33 17.60
N SER A 523 -14.16 1.64 17.57
CA SER A 523 -14.62 2.54 16.50
C SER A 523 -13.46 2.91 15.59
N ALA A 524 -13.46 2.45 14.34
CA ALA A 524 -12.28 2.51 13.47
C ALA A 524 -12.58 3.10 12.08
N HIS A 525 -11.90 4.21 11.76
CA HIS A 525 -12.03 4.89 10.47
C HIS A 525 -10.96 4.47 9.48
N SER A 526 -11.32 4.19 8.23
CA SER A 526 -10.36 4.08 7.11
C SER A 526 -9.22 3.10 7.42
N GLN A 527 -7.96 3.53 7.36
CA GLN A 527 -6.80 2.72 7.72
C GLN A 527 -6.84 2.19 9.17
N GLY A 528 -7.47 2.93 10.08
CA GLY A 528 -7.74 2.49 11.44
C GLY A 528 -8.56 1.20 11.50
N ALA A 529 -9.49 0.98 10.56
CA ALA A 529 -10.26 -0.26 10.46
C ALA A 529 -9.38 -1.47 10.13
N VAL A 530 -8.36 -1.28 9.29
CA VAL A 530 -7.40 -2.33 8.94
C VAL A 530 -6.46 -2.63 10.12
N ILE A 531 -6.03 -1.59 10.85
CA ILE A 531 -5.24 -1.74 12.09
C ILE A 531 -6.06 -2.50 13.14
N ALA A 532 -7.31 -2.10 13.37
CA ALA A 532 -8.21 -2.75 14.32
C ALA A 532 -8.43 -4.22 13.96
N PHE A 533 -8.69 -4.52 12.69
CA PHE A 533 -8.82 -5.88 12.19
C PHE A 533 -7.56 -6.71 12.46
N ALA A 534 -6.38 -6.19 12.09
CA ALA A 534 -5.11 -6.89 12.30
C ALA A 534 -4.77 -7.08 13.79
N ALA A 535 -5.14 -6.12 14.64
CA ALA A 535 -4.96 -6.22 16.08
C ALA A 535 -5.85 -7.32 16.67
N LEU A 536 -7.13 -7.36 16.31
CA LEU A 536 -8.10 -8.35 16.75
C LEU A 536 -7.77 -9.76 16.23
N ALA A 537 -7.33 -9.89 14.98
CA ALA A 537 -7.00 -11.18 14.36
C ALA A 537 -5.92 -11.96 15.11
N ALA A 538 -5.02 -11.26 15.82
CA ALA A 538 -3.94 -11.84 16.61
C ALA A 538 -4.32 -12.13 18.08
N LEU A 539 -5.56 -11.84 18.50
CA LEU A 539 -6.01 -12.07 19.87
C LEU A 539 -6.60 -13.48 20.05
N PRO A 540 -6.50 -14.06 21.26
CA PRO A 540 -7.28 -15.24 21.63
C PRO A 540 -8.79 -14.97 21.50
N PRO A 541 -9.61 -15.97 21.12
CA PRO A 541 -11.06 -15.79 20.95
C PRO A 541 -11.74 -15.20 22.20
N GLU A 542 -11.21 -15.47 23.39
CA GLU A 542 -11.82 -15.07 24.66
C GLU A 542 -11.79 -13.55 24.85
N GLN A 543 -10.75 -12.90 24.33
CA GLN A 543 -10.63 -11.44 24.33
C GLN A 543 -11.47 -10.81 23.22
N ILE A 544 -11.55 -11.46 22.05
CA ILE A 544 -12.38 -11.00 20.93
C ILE A 544 -13.87 -11.02 21.32
N ARG A 545 -14.33 -12.04 22.07
CA ARG A 545 -15.71 -12.13 22.56
C ARG A 545 -16.14 -10.96 23.44
N ARG A 546 -15.20 -10.19 24.00
CA ARG A 546 -15.50 -9.00 24.80
C ARG A 546 -15.44 -7.71 23.98
N SER A 547 -15.51 -7.82 22.65
CA SER A 547 -15.35 -6.69 21.75
C SER A 547 -16.54 -6.57 20.78
N ALA A 548 -16.87 -5.35 20.40
CA ALA A 548 -17.70 -5.01 19.24
C ALA A 548 -16.89 -4.12 18.29
N LEU A 549 -17.22 -4.12 17.00
CA LEU A 549 -16.46 -3.36 15.98
C LEU A 549 -17.38 -2.46 15.16
N LEU A 550 -17.16 -1.16 15.22
CA LEU A 550 -17.77 -0.18 14.34
C LEU A 550 -16.71 0.34 13.36
N SER A 551 -16.77 -0.09 12.09
CA SER A 551 -15.88 0.43 11.06
C SER A 551 -16.58 1.41 10.13
N TYR A 552 -15.84 2.38 9.59
CA TYR A 552 -16.42 3.34 8.64
C TYR A 552 -15.38 3.85 7.67
N GLY A 553 -15.80 4.12 6.43
CA GLY A 553 -14.87 4.39 5.32
C GLY A 553 -13.86 3.24 5.12
N ASN A 554 -14.29 2.00 5.33
CA ASN A 554 -13.39 0.85 5.50
C ASN A 554 -12.78 0.35 4.17
N PRO A 555 -11.45 0.41 3.98
CA PRO A 555 -10.77 -0.03 2.76
C PRO A 555 -10.48 -1.55 2.71
N LEU A 556 -10.91 -2.30 3.73
CA LEU A 556 -10.50 -3.69 3.89
C LEU A 556 -10.89 -4.55 2.69
N ARG A 557 -12.11 -4.43 2.18
CA ARG A 557 -12.55 -5.18 0.99
C ARG A 557 -12.18 -4.48 -0.32
N THR A 558 -12.35 -3.17 -0.38
CA THR A 558 -12.18 -2.35 -1.60
C THR A 558 -10.72 -2.20 -2.02
N LEU A 559 -9.76 -2.47 -1.13
CA LEU A 559 -8.33 -2.35 -1.43
C LEU A 559 -7.54 -3.56 -0.94
N TYR A 560 -7.57 -3.83 0.36
CA TYR A 560 -6.67 -4.82 0.95
C TYR A 560 -6.99 -6.26 0.55
N ALA A 561 -8.24 -6.69 0.65
CA ALA A 561 -8.65 -8.07 0.35
C ALA A 561 -8.50 -8.43 -1.14
N GLN A 562 -8.52 -7.43 -2.03
CA GLN A 562 -8.29 -7.65 -3.46
C GLN A 562 -6.82 -7.99 -3.75
N VAL A 563 -5.89 -7.34 -3.03
CA VAL A 563 -4.45 -7.50 -3.26
C VAL A 563 -3.85 -8.57 -2.36
N PHE A 564 -4.37 -8.74 -1.14
CA PHE A 564 -3.82 -9.62 -0.10
C PHE A 564 -4.88 -10.62 0.42
N PRO A 565 -5.49 -11.43 -0.44
CA PRO A 565 -6.62 -12.29 -0.09
C PRO A 565 -6.26 -13.39 0.93
N ALA A 566 -4.98 -13.68 1.13
CA ALA A 566 -4.51 -14.67 2.10
C ALA A 566 -4.49 -14.19 3.56
N TYR A 567 -4.65 -12.89 3.80
CA TYR A 567 -4.51 -12.27 5.11
C TYR A 567 -5.75 -11.49 5.54
N LEU A 568 -6.38 -10.81 4.58
CA LEU A 568 -7.51 -9.91 4.80
C LEU A 568 -8.75 -10.38 4.01
N GLY A 569 -8.75 -11.66 3.62
CA GLY A 569 -9.78 -12.28 2.79
C GLY A 569 -11.05 -12.64 3.57
N ALA A 570 -12.02 -13.22 2.86
CA ALA A 570 -13.33 -13.55 3.41
C ALA A 570 -13.27 -14.54 4.59
N LEU A 571 -12.33 -15.50 4.56
CA LEU A 571 -12.18 -16.49 5.64
C LEU A 571 -11.75 -15.83 6.96
N ASP A 572 -10.79 -14.91 6.91
CA ASP A 572 -10.29 -14.21 8.09
C ASP A 572 -11.36 -13.26 8.66
N GLN A 573 -12.13 -12.62 7.78
CA GLN A 573 -13.30 -11.82 8.17
C GLN A 573 -14.38 -12.68 8.84
N GLN A 574 -14.72 -13.84 8.26
CA GLN A 574 -15.70 -14.76 8.85
C GLN A 574 -15.26 -15.28 10.22
N ARG A 575 -13.98 -15.57 10.42
CA ARG A 575 -13.43 -15.97 11.72
C ARG A 575 -13.60 -14.87 12.76
N LEU A 576 -13.26 -13.63 12.40
CA LEU A 576 -13.42 -12.50 13.31
C LEU A 576 -14.90 -12.30 13.66
N LEU A 577 -15.80 -12.31 12.66
CA LEU A 577 -17.24 -12.21 12.86
C LEU A 577 -17.77 -13.29 13.82
N GLY A 578 -17.40 -14.55 13.60
CA GLY A 578 -17.83 -15.66 14.46
C GLY A 578 -17.36 -15.48 15.91
N ASN A 579 -16.13 -15.00 16.11
CA ASN A 579 -15.59 -14.75 17.45
C ASN A 579 -16.27 -13.55 18.15
N LEU A 580 -16.58 -12.46 17.43
CA LEU A 580 -17.34 -11.34 18.00
C LEU A 580 -18.75 -11.80 18.40
N ALA A 581 -19.42 -12.53 17.50
CA ALA A 581 -20.78 -13.04 17.70
C ALA A 581 -20.91 -13.98 18.89
N ALA A 582 -19.92 -14.86 19.08
CA ALA A 582 -19.89 -15.79 20.21
C ALA A 582 -19.85 -15.08 21.57
N GLY A 583 -19.48 -13.80 21.60
CA GLY A 583 -19.51 -12.95 22.79
C GLY A 583 -20.69 -11.98 22.86
N GLY A 584 -21.62 -12.05 21.90
CA GLY A 584 -22.73 -11.10 21.77
C GLY A 584 -22.36 -9.78 21.09
N GLY A 585 -21.13 -9.62 20.64
CA GLY A 585 -20.66 -8.45 19.88
C GLY A 585 -21.05 -8.52 18.40
N GLN A 586 -21.17 -7.35 17.77
CA GLN A 586 -21.45 -7.21 16.33
C GLN A 586 -20.35 -6.41 15.62
N TRP A 587 -20.21 -6.65 14.32
CA TRP A 587 -19.42 -5.78 13.44
C TRP A 587 -20.33 -4.98 12.50
N ILE A 588 -20.46 -3.68 12.78
CA ILE A 588 -21.20 -2.74 11.93
C ILE A 588 -20.21 -1.96 11.06
N ASN A 589 -20.45 -1.90 9.75
CA ASN A 589 -19.64 -1.13 8.82
C ASN A 589 -20.47 -0.05 8.10
N LEU A 590 -20.06 1.22 8.23
CA LEU A 590 -20.69 2.34 7.55
C LEU A 590 -19.90 2.72 6.28
N TYR A 591 -20.57 2.80 5.13
CA TYR A 591 -19.92 3.15 3.87
C TYR A 591 -20.76 4.09 3.00
N ARG A 592 -20.13 4.80 2.07
CA ARG A 592 -20.80 5.66 1.09
C ARG A 592 -20.47 5.20 -0.33
N LEU A 593 -21.40 5.37 -1.25
CA LEU A 593 -21.15 5.10 -2.67
C LEU A 593 -20.22 6.14 -3.34
N THR A 594 -20.06 7.31 -2.72
CA THR A 594 -19.15 8.36 -3.20
C THR A 594 -17.74 8.24 -2.60
N ASP A 595 -17.53 7.31 -1.66
CA ASP A 595 -16.24 7.04 -1.07
C ASP A 595 -15.38 6.22 -2.05
N ALA A 596 -14.25 6.78 -2.49
CA ALA A 596 -13.33 6.14 -3.43
C ALA A 596 -12.37 5.15 -2.77
N ILE A 597 -12.39 5.06 -1.44
CA ILE A 597 -11.46 4.28 -0.64
C ILE A 597 -12.24 3.25 0.17
N GLY A 598 -13.23 3.71 0.94
CA GLY A 598 -14.08 2.90 1.78
C GLY A 598 -15.25 2.27 1.03
N GLY A 599 -15.67 1.09 1.46
CA GLY A 599 -16.85 0.44 0.90
C GLY A 599 -17.44 -0.63 1.81
N PRO A 600 -18.31 -1.50 1.28
CA PRO A 600 -18.83 -2.64 2.01
C PRO A 600 -17.69 -3.53 2.52
N ALA A 601 -17.74 -3.95 3.78
CA ALA A 601 -16.76 -4.84 4.38
C ALA A 601 -17.03 -6.31 3.99
N PHE A 602 -18.30 -6.72 3.90
CA PHE A 602 -18.70 -8.12 3.77
C PHE A 602 -19.14 -8.47 2.35
N LYS A 603 -18.76 -9.66 1.86
CA LYS A 603 -19.45 -10.30 0.73
C LYS A 603 -20.78 -10.84 1.25
N SER A 604 -21.88 -10.14 1.04
CA SER A 604 -23.18 -10.73 1.37
C SER A 604 -23.38 -12.04 0.58
N PRO A 605 -23.72 -13.18 1.23
CA PRO A 605 -24.16 -14.40 0.55
C PRO A 605 -25.49 -14.20 -0.19
N PHE A 606 -26.23 -13.18 0.19
CA PHE A 606 -27.50 -12.76 -0.35
C PHE A 606 -27.23 -11.48 -1.17
N GLY A 607 -27.84 -11.31 -2.34
CA GLY A 607 -27.47 -10.23 -3.28
C GLY A 607 -27.46 -8.81 -2.70
N SER A 608 -27.11 -7.86 -3.57
CA SER A 608 -26.90 -6.43 -3.30
C SER A 608 -28.13 -5.65 -2.83
N GLU A 609 -28.91 -6.18 -1.89
CA GLU A 609 -29.92 -5.38 -1.21
C GLU A 609 -29.20 -4.47 -0.23
N SER A 610 -29.20 -3.18 -0.57
CA SER A 610 -28.88 -2.07 0.32
C SER A 610 -29.81 -2.15 1.52
N HIS A 611 -29.35 -2.82 2.57
CA HIS A 611 -30.06 -2.98 3.80
C HIS A 611 -30.06 -1.63 4.53
N ARG A 612 -31.08 -0.81 4.27
CA ARG A 612 -31.31 0.43 5.03
C ARG A 612 -31.77 0.04 6.44
N PRO A 613 -31.25 0.69 7.49
CA PRO A 613 -31.69 0.44 8.85
C PRO A 613 -33.17 0.79 9.01
N ALA A 614 -33.96 -0.12 9.58
CA ALA A 614 -35.32 0.16 10.00
C ALA A 614 -35.27 0.77 11.41
N VAL A 615 -35.95 1.90 11.61
CA VAL A 615 -36.10 2.48 12.95
C VAL A 615 -37.32 1.82 13.60
N THR A 616 -37.20 1.41 14.86
CA THR A 616 -38.33 0.89 15.64
C THR A 616 -39.47 1.92 15.69
N ALA A 617 -40.71 1.47 15.87
CA ALA A 617 -41.89 2.33 15.87
C ALA A 617 -41.86 3.44 16.94
N ASP A 618 -41.00 3.32 17.96
CA ASP A 618 -40.76 4.31 19.01
C ASP A 618 -39.65 5.32 18.69
N GLY A 619 -38.98 5.20 17.53
CA GLY A 619 -37.91 6.12 17.09
C GLY A 619 -36.57 5.94 17.81
N ARG A 620 -36.48 5.05 18.82
CA ARG A 620 -35.37 5.02 19.78
C ARG A 620 -34.31 3.97 19.48
N ARG A 621 -34.61 2.94 18.70
CA ARG A 621 -33.66 1.87 18.32
C ARG A 621 -33.60 1.70 16.80
N ILE A 622 -32.40 1.50 16.28
CA ILE A 622 -32.23 0.97 14.93
C ILE A 622 -32.32 -0.55 15.03
N VAL A 623 -33.29 -1.14 14.33
CA VAL A 623 -33.24 -2.55 13.97
C VAL A 623 -32.24 -2.65 12.84
N TRP A 624 -31.03 -3.10 13.18
CA TRP A 624 -30.01 -3.34 12.18
C TRP A 624 -30.55 -4.38 11.20
N PRO A 625 -30.50 -4.07 9.91
CA PRO A 625 -31.14 -4.91 8.91
C PRO A 625 -30.38 -6.25 8.82
N GLY A 626 -31.13 -7.35 8.94
CA GLY A 626 -30.60 -8.69 9.15
C GLY A 626 -30.34 -9.00 10.63
N GLY A 627 -31.30 -8.72 11.52
CA GLY A 627 -31.22 -8.71 13.00
C GLY A 627 -30.67 -9.95 13.74
N GLU A 628 -30.08 -10.92 13.04
CA GLU A 628 -29.36 -12.08 13.56
C GLU A 628 -27.93 -12.21 12.98
N SER A 629 -27.52 -11.36 12.04
CA SER A 629 -26.22 -11.42 11.38
C SER A 629 -25.14 -10.80 12.27
N PRO A 630 -24.00 -11.49 12.46
CA PRO A 630 -22.89 -10.99 13.25
C PRO A 630 -22.13 -9.82 12.58
N GLY A 631 -22.39 -9.56 11.30
CA GLY A 631 -21.82 -8.47 10.54
C GLY A 631 -22.85 -7.78 9.64
N VAL A 632 -22.87 -6.44 9.65
CA VAL A 632 -23.83 -5.62 8.89
C VAL A 632 -23.11 -4.50 8.15
N ASP A 633 -23.34 -4.40 6.84
CA ASP A 633 -22.93 -3.27 6.01
C ASP A 633 -24.09 -2.28 5.86
N VAL A 634 -23.87 -1.01 6.23
CA VAL A 634 -24.89 0.04 6.19
C VAL A 634 -24.42 1.18 5.29
N GLU A 635 -25.18 1.42 4.23
CA GLU A 635 -24.95 2.55 3.33
C GLU A 635 -25.41 3.85 3.99
N VAL A 636 -24.49 4.82 4.07
CA VAL A 636 -24.78 6.20 4.45
C VAL A 636 -24.96 7.02 3.17
N PRO A 637 -26.05 7.78 3.03
CA PRO A 637 -26.32 8.50 1.80
C PRO A 637 -25.57 9.84 1.70
N ASP A 638 -25.27 10.27 0.46
CA ASP A 638 -24.79 11.62 0.14
C ASP A 638 -25.84 12.41 -0.66
N PRO A 639 -26.20 13.65 -0.26
CA PRO A 639 -25.84 14.34 1.00
C PRO A 639 -26.61 13.77 2.21
N ALA A 640 -26.15 14.09 3.43
CA ALA A 640 -26.78 13.67 4.69
C ALA A 640 -28.26 14.08 4.77
N GLU A 641 -29.09 13.32 5.48
CA GLU A 641 -30.53 13.58 5.60
C GLU A 641 -30.79 14.97 6.23
N GLY A 642 -31.58 15.79 5.54
CA GLY A 642 -31.77 17.22 5.83
C GLY A 642 -32.57 17.55 7.09
N GLN A 643 -32.96 16.58 7.92
CA GLN A 643 -33.56 16.91 9.20
C GLN A 643 -32.46 17.10 10.24
N GLY A 644 -32.04 18.35 10.47
CA GLY A 644 -31.63 18.72 11.82
C GLY A 644 -32.77 18.28 12.74
N SER A 645 -32.53 17.37 13.67
CA SER A 645 -33.54 16.96 14.63
C SER A 645 -33.97 18.21 15.39
N GLY A 646 -35.14 18.77 15.03
CA GLY A 646 -35.81 19.85 15.75
C GLY A 646 -36.29 19.42 17.14
N TRP A 647 -35.87 18.25 17.64
CA TRP A 647 -35.96 17.92 19.05
C TRP A 647 -34.79 18.56 19.78
N ALA A 648 -34.94 19.84 20.06
CA ALA A 648 -34.48 20.32 21.36
C ALA A 648 -35.32 19.56 22.39
N ALA A 649 -34.81 18.43 22.87
CA ALA A 649 -35.25 17.91 24.16
C ALA A 649 -34.88 19.00 25.18
N ARG A 650 -35.86 19.83 25.52
CA ARG A 650 -35.81 20.63 26.75
C ARG A 650 -35.54 19.62 27.86
N ASP A 651 -34.39 19.76 28.51
CA ASP A 651 -33.95 19.11 29.75
C ASP A 651 -32.77 18.12 29.68
N GLU A 652 -32.09 17.93 28.54
CA GLU A 652 -30.72 17.38 28.59
C GLU A 652 -29.70 18.51 28.83
N PRO A 653 -28.80 18.39 29.82
CA PRO A 653 -27.75 19.38 30.04
C PRO A 653 -26.90 19.46 28.78
N GLU A 654 -26.55 20.67 28.35
CA GLU A 654 -25.78 20.98 27.15
C GLU A 654 -24.53 20.09 26.97
N THR A 655 -24.69 18.90 26.38
CA THR A 655 -23.61 17.96 26.11
C THR A 655 -23.45 17.81 24.60
N VAL A 656 -22.68 18.75 24.03
CA VAL A 656 -21.74 18.60 22.89
C VAL A 656 -22.28 18.10 21.52
N GLU A 657 -23.52 17.63 21.38
CA GLU A 657 -24.02 16.99 20.16
C GLU A 657 -25.19 17.69 19.45
N SER A 658 -25.65 18.83 19.94
CA SER A 658 -26.83 19.57 19.41
C SER A 658 -26.55 20.50 18.22
N LEU A 659 -25.34 20.52 17.67
CA LEU A 659 -24.99 21.33 16.50
C LEU A 659 -24.75 20.45 15.27
N ARG A 660 -25.82 19.90 14.68
CA ARG A 660 -25.81 19.50 13.26
C ARG A 660 -25.84 20.78 12.41
N PRO A 661 -24.76 21.23 11.75
CA PRO A 661 -24.96 21.93 10.50
C PRO A 661 -25.42 20.88 9.48
N ALA A 662 -26.66 21.01 8.98
CA ALA A 662 -27.08 20.25 7.81
C ALA A 662 -26.03 20.48 6.70
N TRP A 663 -25.30 19.44 6.31
CA TRP A 663 -24.30 19.59 5.27
C TRP A 663 -24.90 19.23 3.92
N THR A 664 -24.99 20.22 3.04
CA THR A 664 -25.43 20.15 1.65
C THR A 664 -24.35 19.63 0.68
N GLY A 665 -23.23 19.11 1.19
CA GLY A 665 -22.03 18.76 0.42
C GLY A 665 -21.82 17.25 0.22
N LEU A 666 -20.88 16.91 -0.67
CA LEU A 666 -20.38 15.54 -0.87
C LEU A 666 -19.38 15.19 0.22
N CYS A 667 -19.67 14.19 1.05
CA CYS A 667 -18.81 13.81 2.18
C CYS A 667 -17.74 12.78 1.80
N GLY A 668 -18.00 11.91 0.81
CA GLY A 668 -17.01 10.97 0.28
C GLY A 668 -16.40 10.10 1.37
N HIS A 669 -15.10 10.23 1.61
CA HIS A 669 -14.36 9.45 2.62
C HIS A 669 -14.34 10.08 4.04
N SER A 670 -15.21 11.03 4.35
CA SER A 670 -15.12 11.84 5.57
C SER A 670 -16.47 12.00 6.28
N TYR A 671 -16.43 12.45 7.53
CA TYR A 671 -17.59 12.90 8.31
C TYR A 671 -18.61 11.82 8.67
N TYR A 672 -18.19 10.56 8.71
CA TYR A 672 -19.03 9.46 9.16
C TYR A 672 -19.42 9.62 10.64
N GLU A 673 -18.54 10.19 11.46
CA GLU A 673 -18.76 10.45 12.88
C GLU A 673 -19.87 11.47 13.17
N ARG A 674 -20.26 12.26 12.16
CA ARG A 674 -21.34 13.25 12.26
C ARG A 674 -22.71 12.65 11.96
N GLU A 675 -22.76 11.41 11.47
CA GLU A 675 -23.98 10.74 11.04
C GLU A 675 -24.76 10.18 12.23
N GLU A 676 -26.09 10.21 12.12
CA GLU A 676 -26.97 9.63 13.14
C GLU A 676 -26.69 8.15 13.37
N LEU A 677 -26.43 7.44 12.26
CA LEU A 677 -26.16 6.01 12.25
C LEU A 677 -24.91 5.68 13.05
N PHE A 678 -23.88 6.52 12.97
CA PHE A 678 -22.67 6.37 13.78
C PHE A 678 -23.01 6.55 15.27
N LYS A 679 -23.69 7.64 15.63
CA LYS A 679 -24.05 7.92 17.02
C LYS A 679 -24.89 6.81 17.65
N LYS A 680 -25.88 6.31 16.91
CA LYS A 680 -26.75 5.21 17.36
C LYS A 680 -25.98 3.89 17.49
N ALA A 681 -24.96 3.64 16.66
CA ALA A 681 -24.13 2.44 16.79
C ALA A 681 -23.20 2.46 18.02
N VAL A 682 -22.85 3.65 18.53
CA VAL A 682 -21.97 3.79 19.70
C VAL A 682 -22.70 3.60 21.04
N VAL A 683 -24.04 3.76 21.05
CA VAL A 683 -24.87 3.69 22.27
C VAL A 683 -25.40 2.26 22.54
N VAL A 684 -25.19 1.32 21.62
CA VAL A 684 -25.57 -0.11 21.73
C VAL A 684 -24.44 -0.90 22.34
#